data_AF-A0A3M0L4W1-F1
#
_entry.id   AF-A0A3M0L4W1-F1
#
_cell.length_a   1.000
_cell.length_b   1.000
_cell.length_c   1.000
_cell.angle_alpha   90.00
_cell.angle_beta   90.00
_cell.angle_gamma   90.00
#
_symmetry.space_group_name_H-M   'P 1'
#
loop_
_entity.id
_entity.type
_entity.pdbx_description
1 polymer ?
#
loop_
_entity_poly.entity_id
_entity_poly.type
_entity_poly.pdbx_seq_one_letter_code
_entity_poly.pdbx_strand_id
1 'polypeptide(L)'
;MVANALWGWLNCWKKANWQRRGKPIWTAEIWQDIAAQVEKLTVKVRHVDAHVSKSRANEEHRNNEQVDKAAKVKVSQGRDATYRWAGDQGVDLTMDNISQVIHNCETYAAIKQAKRIKPLWYGGRWLKYRYGEAWQIDYITLPQTCQGKHYVLTMVEATTGWLETYPVPHATARNTILGLEKQVLWRHGTPERIESDNGTHFKNGLINTWAREHDIEWIYHIPYHAPAARKVERCNGLLKTTLKALGGGTFKNWEVNLAKATWMVNTRGSINRAGPAQSESLHTVDGDKVPVGHMKGILGKTLWINPTSGKGRPIRGIVFAQGSGSTWWVLLENCVEVGRIANTYNLTEVDKYVNNFILKNFPALLSTGEFVKLPFERLAFVLSSNSLKHCTELELFKAACCWLRHEEPRMEYAAKLMKNIRFPLMTPQDLINYVQTVDFMRTDNTCVNLLLEASNYQMMPYMQPVMQSERTAIRSDSTHLVTLGGVLRQQLVVSKELRMYDEKAHAWKSLAPMDAPRYQHGIAMIGNFLYVVGGQSNYDTKGKTAVDTVFRFDPRYNRWMQMASLNEKRTFFHLSALKGHLYAVGGRNAAATVECYNPRMNEWSYVAKMNEPHYGHAGTVYGGLMYISGGITHDTFQKELMCFDPDTDKWTQKAPMTTVRGLHCMCTVGDKLYVIGGNHFRGTSDYDDVLSCEYYSPALDQWTAIAAMLRGQSDVGVAVFENKIYVVGGYSWNNRCMVEIVQKYDPEKDEWHKVFDLPESLGGIRACTLTVFPPEDNTGSPSRESPLLAP
;
A
#
# COMPACT_ATOMS: atom_id res chain seq x y z
N MET A 1 30.92 -27.15 -46.66
CA MET A 1 29.52 -26.85 -47.03
C MET A 1 29.41 -26.09 -48.36
N VAL A 2 30.17 -24.99 -48.56
CA VAL A 2 30.20 -24.25 -49.85
C VAL A 2 30.77 -25.08 -51.01
N ALA A 3 31.86 -25.85 -50.78
CA ALA A 3 32.42 -26.75 -51.79
C ALA A 3 31.43 -27.85 -52.23
N ASN A 4 30.68 -28.44 -51.29
CA ASN A 4 29.64 -29.43 -51.62
C ASN A 4 28.44 -28.82 -52.36
N ALA A 5 28.13 -27.54 -52.10
CA ALA A 5 27.09 -26.82 -52.84
C ALA A 5 27.54 -26.50 -54.28
N LEU A 6 28.79 -26.05 -54.46
CA LEU A 6 29.40 -25.83 -55.78
C LEU A 6 29.53 -27.13 -56.58
N TRP A 7 29.87 -28.24 -55.92
CA TRP A 7 29.87 -29.58 -56.53
C TRP A 7 28.47 -30.03 -56.96
N GLY A 8 27.46 -29.77 -56.13
CA GLY A 8 26.06 -30.01 -56.48
C GLY A 8 25.60 -29.19 -57.70
N TRP A 9 26.06 -27.95 -57.83
CA TRP A 9 25.72 -27.07 -58.95
C TRP A 9 26.44 -27.42 -60.25
N LEU A 10 27.67 -27.96 -60.18
CA LEU A 10 28.41 -28.44 -61.34
C LEU A 10 27.63 -29.52 -62.11
N ASN A 11 27.01 -30.46 -61.39
CA ASN A 11 26.19 -31.50 -62.01
C ASN A 11 24.93 -30.91 -62.67
N CYS A 12 24.34 -29.88 -62.08
CA CYS A 12 23.23 -29.14 -62.70
C CYS A 12 23.67 -28.39 -63.97
N TRP A 13 24.83 -27.75 -63.97
CA TRP A 13 25.34 -27.00 -65.13
C TRP A 13 25.83 -27.91 -66.27
N LYS A 14 26.47 -29.05 -65.96
CA LYS A 14 26.80 -30.08 -66.95
C LYS A 14 25.54 -30.64 -67.62
N LYS A 15 24.48 -30.91 -66.84
CA LYS A 15 23.18 -31.38 -67.38
C LYS A 15 22.46 -30.31 -68.22
N ALA A 16 22.67 -29.02 -67.95
CA ALA A 16 22.10 -27.91 -68.70
C ALA A 16 22.99 -27.44 -69.87
N ASN A 17 24.01 -28.21 -70.24
CA ASN A 17 24.98 -27.91 -71.30
C ASN A 17 25.66 -26.54 -71.16
N TRP A 18 25.90 -26.12 -69.91
CA TRP A 18 26.40 -24.78 -69.56
C TRP A 18 25.57 -23.63 -70.12
N GLN A 19 24.25 -23.81 -70.24
CA GLN A 19 23.33 -22.75 -70.64
C GLN A 19 22.33 -22.45 -69.52
N ARG A 20 21.86 -21.20 -69.45
CA ARG A 20 20.71 -20.85 -68.60
C ARG A 20 19.73 -20.00 -69.41
N ARG A 21 18.48 -20.48 -69.51
CA ARG A 21 17.43 -19.88 -70.36
C ARG A 21 17.89 -19.69 -71.82
N GLY A 22 18.59 -20.68 -72.36
CA GLY A 22 19.02 -20.72 -73.77
C GLY A 22 20.27 -19.92 -74.12
N LYS A 23 20.94 -19.25 -73.17
CA LYS A 23 22.23 -18.57 -73.42
C LYS A 23 23.40 -19.31 -72.75
N PRO A 24 24.53 -19.49 -73.45
CA PRO A 24 25.72 -20.15 -72.89
C PRO A 24 26.40 -19.30 -71.81
N ILE A 25 26.88 -19.97 -70.76
CA ILE A 25 27.65 -19.42 -69.66
C ILE A 25 29.12 -19.36 -70.12
N TRP A 26 29.63 -18.14 -70.31
CA TRP A 26 30.92 -17.92 -70.96
C TRP A 26 32.13 -18.37 -70.11
N THR A 27 31.96 -18.60 -68.81
CA THR A 27 33.03 -19.03 -67.90
C THR A 27 33.00 -20.53 -67.58
N ALA A 28 32.43 -21.35 -68.46
CA ALA A 28 32.29 -22.80 -68.27
C ALA A 28 33.64 -23.47 -67.97
N GLU A 29 34.71 -23.06 -68.64
CA GLU A 29 36.07 -23.60 -68.46
C GLU A 29 36.64 -23.31 -67.07
N ILE A 30 36.42 -22.09 -66.54
CA ILE A 30 36.88 -21.70 -65.19
C ILE A 30 36.19 -22.55 -64.11
N TRP A 31 34.91 -22.85 -64.28
CA TRP A 31 34.16 -23.69 -63.35
C TRP A 31 34.53 -25.18 -63.45
N GLN A 32 34.90 -25.65 -64.63
CA GLN A 32 35.43 -27.01 -64.82
C GLN A 32 36.80 -27.17 -64.15
N ASP A 33 37.68 -26.18 -64.24
CA ASP A 33 39.01 -26.22 -63.60
C ASP A 33 38.92 -26.19 -62.06
N ILE A 34 38.09 -25.32 -61.49
CA ILE A 34 37.84 -25.29 -60.03
C ILE A 34 37.27 -26.62 -59.54
N ALA A 35 36.34 -27.21 -60.29
CA ALA A 35 35.76 -28.51 -59.96
C ALA A 35 36.79 -29.65 -60.00
N ALA A 36 37.60 -29.74 -61.07
CA ALA A 36 38.61 -30.78 -61.20
C ALA A 36 39.69 -30.70 -60.09
N GLN A 37 40.01 -29.49 -59.62
CA GLN A 37 40.94 -29.30 -58.51
C GLN A 37 40.33 -29.63 -57.15
N VAL A 38 39.03 -29.37 -56.95
CA VAL A 38 38.30 -29.77 -55.73
C VAL A 38 38.07 -31.28 -55.67
N GLU A 39 37.84 -31.94 -56.82
CA GLU A 39 37.65 -33.40 -56.93
C GLU A 39 38.94 -34.19 -56.63
N LYS A 40 40.11 -33.61 -56.91
CA LYS A 40 41.43 -34.22 -56.59
C LYS A 40 41.90 -34.00 -55.16
N LEU A 41 41.21 -33.16 -54.37
CA LEU A 41 41.50 -33.00 -52.95
C LEU A 41 40.78 -34.10 -52.17
N THR A 42 41.50 -35.11 -51.69
CA THR A 42 40.97 -36.05 -50.67
C THR A 42 40.78 -35.32 -49.34
N VAL A 43 39.69 -34.57 -49.22
CA VAL A 43 39.32 -33.89 -47.98
C VAL A 43 38.59 -34.87 -47.08
N LYS A 44 39.30 -35.48 -46.12
CA LYS A 44 38.66 -36.06 -44.93
C LYS A 44 38.56 -34.97 -43.87
N VAL A 45 37.51 -34.14 -43.93
CA VAL A 45 37.15 -33.31 -42.76
C VAL A 45 36.61 -34.26 -41.71
N ARG A 46 37.43 -34.63 -40.73
CA ARG A 46 36.96 -35.24 -39.49
C ARG A 46 37.01 -34.19 -38.39
N HIS A 47 35.98 -34.20 -37.56
CA HIS A 47 35.90 -33.34 -36.39
C HIS A 47 36.89 -33.88 -35.37
N VAL A 48 37.77 -33.04 -34.85
CA VAL A 48 38.61 -33.42 -33.70
C VAL A 48 37.66 -33.65 -32.53
N ASP A 49 37.53 -34.91 -32.15
CA ASP A 49 36.72 -35.36 -31.03
C ASP A 49 37.54 -35.20 -29.73
N ALA A 50 36.88 -34.77 -28.65
CA ALA A 50 37.50 -34.41 -27.37
C ALA A 50 38.15 -35.59 -26.64
N HIS A 51 37.96 -36.81 -27.15
CA HIS A 51 38.55 -38.05 -26.66
C HIS A 51 39.67 -38.63 -27.55
N VAL A 52 40.17 -37.87 -28.54
CA VAL A 52 41.25 -38.30 -29.45
C VAL A 52 42.61 -37.76 -28.99
N SER A 53 43.67 -38.57 -29.09
CA SER A 53 45.03 -38.18 -28.66
C SER A 53 45.53 -36.91 -29.39
N LYS A 54 46.21 -36.02 -28.65
CA LYS A 54 46.64 -34.68 -29.11
C LYS A 54 47.42 -34.65 -30.43
N SER A 55 48.17 -35.70 -30.76
CA SER A 55 48.96 -35.77 -32.00
C SER A 55 48.07 -35.79 -33.24
N ARG A 56 46.96 -36.54 -33.21
CA ARG A 56 46.03 -36.73 -34.34
C ARG A 56 45.16 -35.49 -34.59
N ALA A 57 44.81 -34.78 -33.52
CA ALA A 57 44.08 -33.51 -33.57
C ALA A 57 44.82 -32.40 -34.34
N ASN A 58 46.14 -32.31 -34.13
CA ASN A 58 46.97 -31.25 -34.73
C ASN A 58 47.23 -31.45 -36.23
N GLU A 59 47.15 -32.68 -36.72
CA GLU A 59 47.30 -33.02 -38.13
C GLU A 59 46.00 -32.75 -38.91
N GLU A 60 44.85 -33.08 -38.32
CA GLU A 60 43.52 -32.77 -38.88
C GLU A 60 43.24 -31.26 -38.91
N HIS A 61 43.73 -30.50 -37.91
CA HIS A 61 43.58 -29.04 -37.87
C HIS A 61 44.36 -28.33 -39.00
N ARG A 62 45.61 -28.76 -39.27
CA ARG A 62 46.44 -28.19 -40.34
C ARG A 62 45.89 -28.47 -41.74
N ASN A 63 45.29 -29.64 -41.96
CA ASN A 63 44.62 -29.97 -43.22
C ASN A 63 43.38 -29.07 -43.46
N ASN A 64 42.60 -28.78 -42.41
CA ASN A 64 41.43 -27.91 -42.54
C ASN A 64 41.79 -26.44 -42.83
N GLU A 65 42.90 -25.93 -42.29
CA GLU A 65 43.36 -24.55 -42.56
C GLU A 65 43.85 -24.34 -44.00
N GLN A 66 44.50 -25.34 -44.62
CA GLN A 66 44.94 -25.23 -46.03
C GLN A 66 43.74 -25.21 -46.99
N VAL A 67 42.69 -25.99 -46.70
CA VAL A 67 41.46 -26.03 -47.50
C VAL A 67 40.68 -24.71 -47.39
N ASP A 68 40.63 -24.10 -46.20
CA ASP A 68 39.92 -22.84 -45.98
C ASP A 68 40.63 -21.63 -46.61
N LYS A 69 41.98 -21.63 -46.66
CA LYS A 69 42.78 -20.61 -47.38
C LYS A 69 42.64 -20.70 -48.90
N ALA A 70 42.59 -21.91 -49.47
CA ALA A 70 42.37 -22.09 -50.92
C ALA A 70 40.95 -21.68 -51.36
N ALA A 71 39.93 -21.92 -50.52
CA ALA A 71 38.54 -21.59 -50.81
C ALA A 71 38.21 -20.09 -50.69
N LYS A 72 38.89 -19.33 -49.81
CA LYS A 72 38.58 -17.91 -49.57
C LYS A 72 39.08 -16.94 -50.65
N VAL A 73 40.21 -17.20 -51.29
CA VAL A 73 40.81 -16.25 -52.26
C VAL A 73 40.07 -16.24 -53.60
N LYS A 74 39.64 -17.40 -54.15
CA LYS A 74 38.98 -17.47 -55.46
C LYS A 74 37.45 -17.27 -55.45
N VAL A 75 36.77 -17.48 -54.31
CA VAL A 75 35.33 -17.18 -54.17
C VAL A 75 35.04 -15.67 -54.21
N SER A 76 36.00 -14.85 -53.77
CA SER A 76 35.89 -13.39 -53.85
C SER A 76 35.95 -12.87 -55.29
N GLN A 77 36.87 -13.40 -56.13
CA GLN A 77 36.97 -13.05 -57.55
C GLN A 77 35.76 -13.51 -58.39
N GLY A 78 35.15 -14.66 -58.06
CA GLY A 78 33.93 -15.12 -58.75
C GLY A 78 32.68 -14.31 -58.40
N ARG A 79 32.60 -13.76 -57.18
CA ARG A 79 31.48 -12.90 -56.75
C ARG A 79 31.52 -11.54 -57.46
N ASP A 80 32.69 -10.91 -57.52
CA ASP A 80 32.85 -9.57 -58.12
C ASP A 80 32.70 -9.55 -59.64
N ALA A 81 33.02 -10.64 -60.33
CA ALA A 81 32.76 -10.79 -61.77
C ALA A 81 31.27 -10.97 -62.07
N THR A 82 30.53 -11.63 -61.16
CA THR A 82 29.08 -11.88 -61.31
C THR A 82 28.25 -10.61 -61.07
N TYR A 83 28.67 -9.75 -60.13
CA TYR A 83 28.03 -8.44 -59.91
C TYR A 83 28.34 -7.45 -61.05
N ARG A 84 29.56 -7.45 -61.60
CA ARG A 84 29.92 -6.62 -62.76
C ARG A 84 29.18 -7.01 -64.04
N TRP A 85 29.05 -8.30 -64.34
CA TRP A 85 28.26 -8.76 -65.49
C TRP A 85 26.78 -8.38 -65.40
N ALA A 86 26.19 -8.39 -64.20
CA ALA A 86 24.79 -8.00 -64.00
C ALA A 86 24.58 -6.49 -64.17
N GLY A 87 25.54 -5.68 -63.70
CA GLY A 87 25.56 -4.24 -63.93
C GLY A 87 25.70 -3.87 -65.42
N ASP A 88 26.60 -4.53 -66.14
CA ASP A 88 26.90 -4.25 -67.56
C ASP A 88 25.80 -4.73 -68.54
N GLN A 89 24.80 -5.47 -68.06
CA GLN A 89 23.63 -5.91 -68.84
C GLN A 89 22.31 -5.31 -68.33
N GLY A 90 22.37 -4.31 -67.43
CA GLY A 90 21.21 -3.60 -66.91
C GLY A 90 20.29 -4.44 -66.02
N VAL A 91 20.78 -5.54 -65.44
CA VAL A 91 20.01 -6.43 -64.57
C VAL A 91 20.33 -6.13 -63.11
N ASP A 92 19.37 -5.56 -62.38
CA ASP A 92 19.53 -5.26 -60.96
C ASP A 92 19.41 -6.54 -60.10
N LEU A 93 20.55 -7.01 -59.57
CA LEU A 93 20.65 -8.17 -58.69
C LEU A 93 20.33 -7.77 -57.25
N THR A 94 19.06 -7.52 -56.95
CA THR A 94 18.57 -7.30 -55.58
C THR A 94 18.47 -8.62 -54.79
N MET A 95 18.54 -8.55 -53.46
CA MET A 95 18.46 -9.72 -52.56
C MET A 95 17.18 -10.54 -52.74
N ASP A 96 16.11 -9.91 -53.20
CA ASP A 96 14.82 -10.57 -53.46
C ASP A 96 14.88 -11.45 -54.72
N ASN A 97 15.58 -11.01 -55.77
CA ASN A 97 15.78 -11.80 -56.99
C ASN A 97 16.64 -13.05 -56.72
N ILE A 98 17.62 -12.94 -55.82
CA ILE A 98 18.47 -14.07 -55.39
C ILE A 98 17.66 -15.06 -54.54
N SER A 99 16.81 -14.55 -53.62
CA SER A 99 15.91 -15.38 -52.81
C SER A 99 14.91 -16.18 -53.64
N GLN A 100 14.34 -15.57 -54.69
CA GLN A 100 13.38 -16.23 -55.57
C GLN A 100 14.01 -17.40 -56.36
N VAL A 101 15.26 -17.24 -56.77
CA VAL A 101 16.01 -18.29 -57.47
C VAL A 101 16.41 -19.43 -56.53
N ILE A 102 16.75 -19.14 -55.27
CA ILE A 102 17.03 -20.15 -54.24
C ILE A 102 15.76 -20.95 -53.91
N HIS A 103 14.59 -20.32 -53.94
CA HIS A 103 13.32 -21.00 -53.70
C HIS A 103 12.96 -22.03 -54.78
N ASN A 104 13.39 -21.78 -56.03
CA ASN A 104 13.10 -22.63 -57.18
C ASN A 104 14.18 -23.70 -57.44
N CYS A 105 15.18 -23.84 -56.55
CA CYS A 105 16.21 -24.87 -56.67
C CYS A 105 15.70 -26.24 -56.18
N GLU A 106 15.53 -27.18 -57.09
CA GLU A 106 15.03 -28.54 -56.79
C GLU A 106 15.90 -29.31 -55.78
N THR A 107 17.21 -29.06 -55.73
CA THR A 107 18.10 -29.64 -54.70
C THR A 107 17.78 -29.12 -53.29
N TYR A 108 17.38 -27.85 -53.18
CA TYR A 108 16.92 -27.27 -51.91
C TYR A 108 15.53 -27.82 -51.52
N ALA A 109 14.69 -28.13 -52.50
CA ALA A 109 13.41 -28.81 -52.30
C ALA A 109 13.59 -30.27 -51.81
N ALA A 110 14.56 -31.01 -52.36
CA ALA A 110 14.87 -32.38 -51.93
C ALA A 110 15.42 -32.46 -50.49
N ILE A 111 16.28 -31.50 -50.08
CA ILE A 111 16.77 -31.39 -48.69
C ILE A 111 15.63 -31.04 -47.72
N LYS A 112 14.60 -30.28 -48.17
CA LYS A 112 13.37 -30.04 -47.41
C LYS A 112 12.49 -31.29 -47.28
N GLN A 113 12.48 -32.17 -48.29
CA GLN A 113 11.72 -33.42 -48.27
C GLN A 113 12.34 -34.47 -47.33
N ALA A 114 13.67 -34.58 -47.25
CA ALA A 114 14.34 -35.50 -46.32
C ALA A 114 14.14 -35.15 -44.82
N LYS A 115 13.74 -33.90 -44.51
CA LYS A 115 13.37 -33.45 -43.15
C LYS A 115 11.91 -33.72 -42.79
N ARG A 116 11.15 -34.43 -43.63
CA ARG A 116 9.73 -34.76 -43.41
C ARG A 116 9.52 -36.27 -43.31
N ILE A 117 9.95 -36.86 -42.19
CA ILE A 117 9.24 -38.01 -41.61
C ILE A 117 8.79 -37.56 -40.23
N LYS A 118 7.47 -37.43 -40.06
CA LYS A 118 6.78 -37.08 -38.81
C LYS A 118 6.11 -38.33 -38.24
N PRO A 119 5.79 -38.30 -36.93
CA PRO A 119 4.41 -38.58 -36.56
C PRO A 119 3.64 -37.30 -36.22
N LEU A 120 2.42 -37.27 -36.76
CA LEU A 120 1.20 -36.58 -36.32
C LEU A 120 1.24 -35.05 -36.24
N TRP A 121 0.99 -34.45 -37.41
CA TRP A 121 0.56 -33.08 -37.62
C TRP A 121 -0.91 -33.10 -38.08
N TYR A 122 -1.82 -32.50 -37.32
CA TYR A 122 -3.15 -32.13 -37.80
C TYR A 122 -3.25 -30.60 -37.89
N GLY A 123 -3.74 -30.08 -39.02
CA GLY A 123 -4.35 -28.74 -39.06
C GLY A 123 -3.51 -27.52 -39.49
N GLY A 124 -2.34 -27.68 -40.11
CA GLY A 124 -1.83 -26.64 -41.02
C GLY A 124 -1.46 -25.25 -40.44
N ARG A 125 -1.25 -25.11 -39.13
CA ARG A 125 -0.62 -23.93 -38.49
C ARG A 125 0.40 -24.40 -37.46
N TRP A 126 1.57 -23.77 -37.38
CA TRP A 126 2.32 -23.78 -36.12
C TRP A 126 1.48 -22.97 -35.13
N LEU A 127 0.81 -23.62 -34.19
CA LEU A 127 0.37 -22.90 -33.00
C LEU A 127 1.67 -22.40 -32.35
N LYS A 128 1.80 -21.07 -32.20
CA LYS A 128 2.68 -20.56 -31.14
C LYS A 128 2.16 -21.26 -29.89
N TYR A 129 3.00 -22.10 -29.26
CA TYR A 129 2.68 -22.63 -27.94
C TYR A 129 2.18 -21.46 -27.10
N ARG A 130 1.05 -21.64 -26.41
CA ARG A 130 0.71 -20.70 -25.35
C ARG A 130 1.77 -20.85 -24.27
N TYR A 131 1.96 -19.79 -23.52
CA TYR A 131 2.92 -19.79 -22.44
C TYR A 131 2.68 -20.97 -21.49
N GLY A 132 3.71 -21.76 -21.25
CA GLY A 132 3.68 -22.88 -20.31
C GLY A 132 3.30 -24.24 -20.91
N GLU A 133 2.83 -24.29 -22.16
CA GLU A 133 2.39 -25.55 -22.81
C GLU A 133 3.54 -26.51 -23.13
N ALA A 134 4.74 -25.99 -23.46
CA ALA A 134 5.87 -26.82 -23.86
C ALA A 134 7.18 -26.40 -23.18
N TRP A 135 7.92 -27.37 -22.65
CA TRP A 135 9.19 -27.16 -21.96
C TRP A 135 10.33 -28.00 -22.55
N GLN A 136 11.51 -27.40 -22.65
CA GLN A 136 12.72 -28.06 -23.11
C GLN A 136 13.68 -28.27 -21.95
N ILE A 137 14.18 -29.48 -21.78
CA ILE A 137 14.98 -29.82 -20.61
C ILE A 137 16.32 -30.45 -20.99
N ASP A 138 17.35 -30.13 -20.22
CA ASP A 138 18.72 -30.59 -20.42
C ASP A 138 19.49 -30.54 -19.09
N TYR A 139 20.67 -31.15 -19.02
CA TYR A 139 21.58 -31.05 -17.89
C TYR A 139 22.86 -30.29 -18.24
N ILE A 140 23.32 -29.46 -17.30
CA ILE A 140 24.69 -28.96 -17.32
C ILE A 140 25.50 -29.58 -16.19
N THR A 141 26.75 -29.94 -16.51
CA THR A 141 27.74 -30.41 -15.52
C THR A 141 28.59 -29.24 -15.03
N LEU A 142 28.75 -29.12 -13.71
CA LEU A 142 29.54 -28.10 -13.01
C LEU A 142 30.46 -28.78 -11.97
N PRO A 143 31.51 -28.09 -11.46
CA PRO A 143 32.40 -28.68 -10.44
C PRO A 143 31.64 -29.13 -9.19
N GLN A 144 32.02 -30.29 -8.67
CA GLN A 144 31.36 -30.90 -7.51
C GLN A 144 31.50 -30.02 -6.27
N THR A 145 30.40 -29.85 -5.54
CA THR A 145 30.37 -29.07 -4.29
C THR A 145 30.54 -29.96 -3.06
N CYS A 146 30.69 -29.33 -1.88
CA CYS A 146 30.74 -30.03 -0.60
C CYS A 146 29.46 -30.84 -0.31
N GLN A 147 28.32 -30.50 -0.94
CA GLN A 147 27.05 -31.23 -0.84
C GLN A 147 26.92 -32.33 -1.90
N GLY A 148 27.96 -32.58 -2.70
CA GLY A 148 27.99 -33.61 -3.73
C GLY A 148 27.24 -33.26 -5.02
N LYS A 149 26.69 -32.05 -5.17
CA LYS A 149 25.99 -31.66 -6.41
C LYS A 149 26.98 -31.28 -7.49
N HIS A 150 26.75 -31.81 -8.68
CA HIS A 150 27.59 -31.56 -9.86
C HIS A 150 26.80 -31.45 -11.16
N TYR A 151 25.48 -31.63 -11.10
CA TYR A 151 24.58 -31.41 -12.23
C TYR A 151 23.54 -30.36 -11.89
N VAL A 152 23.11 -29.61 -12.91
CA VAL A 152 21.96 -28.72 -12.83
C VAL A 152 21.02 -29.09 -13.97
N LEU A 153 19.80 -29.49 -13.62
CA LEU A 153 18.70 -29.64 -14.57
C LEU A 153 18.27 -28.24 -14.98
N THR A 154 18.28 -27.97 -16.28
CA THR A 154 17.87 -26.72 -16.90
C THR A 154 16.58 -26.96 -17.66
N MET A 155 15.55 -26.16 -17.41
CA MET A 155 14.22 -26.29 -18.00
C MET A 155 13.85 -24.95 -18.63
N VAL A 156 13.57 -24.93 -19.92
CA VAL A 156 13.34 -23.69 -20.69
C VAL A 156 11.96 -23.73 -21.35
N GLU A 157 11.13 -22.73 -21.04
CA GLU A 157 9.80 -22.60 -21.62
C GLU A 157 9.91 -22.26 -23.11
N ALA A 158 9.29 -23.08 -23.96
CA ALA A 158 9.55 -23.10 -25.39
C ALA A 158 9.10 -21.81 -26.10
N THR A 159 8.19 -21.03 -25.53
CA THR A 159 7.65 -19.81 -26.15
C THR A 159 8.52 -18.60 -25.87
N THR A 160 8.75 -18.31 -24.59
CA THR A 160 9.44 -17.14 -24.04
C THR A 160 10.94 -17.32 -23.94
N GLY A 161 11.42 -18.57 -23.81
CA GLY A 161 12.80 -18.86 -23.47
C GLY A 161 13.11 -18.63 -21.98
N TRP A 162 12.10 -18.58 -21.12
CA TRP A 162 12.27 -18.48 -19.67
C TRP A 162 12.95 -19.72 -19.11
N LEU A 163 14.04 -19.53 -18.37
CA LEU A 163 14.88 -20.59 -17.81
C LEU A 163 14.58 -20.80 -16.31
N GLU A 164 14.34 -22.05 -15.94
CA GLU A 164 14.33 -22.57 -14.58
C GLU A 164 15.51 -23.54 -14.39
N THR A 165 16.01 -23.64 -13.16
CA THR A 165 17.19 -24.45 -12.84
C THR A 165 17.03 -25.23 -11.54
N TYR A 166 17.45 -26.49 -11.51
CA TYR A 166 17.39 -27.34 -10.31
C TYR A 166 18.70 -28.12 -10.11
N PRO A 167 19.47 -27.86 -9.03
CA PRO A 167 20.76 -28.53 -8.79
C PRO A 167 20.56 -29.91 -8.16
N VAL A 168 21.24 -30.93 -8.69
CA VAL A 168 21.11 -32.33 -8.25
C VAL A 168 22.47 -33.04 -8.13
N PRO A 169 22.58 -34.04 -7.22
CA PRO A 169 23.79 -34.84 -7.06
C PRO A 169 24.06 -35.76 -8.24
N HIS A 170 23.04 -36.25 -8.96
CA HIS A 170 23.24 -37.14 -10.11
C HIS A 170 22.16 -36.88 -11.17
N ALA A 171 22.54 -36.91 -12.46
CA ALA A 171 21.59 -36.90 -13.57
C ALA A 171 20.91 -38.28 -13.67
N THR A 172 19.75 -38.42 -13.03
CA THR A 172 18.94 -39.67 -13.01
C THR A 172 17.49 -39.35 -13.27
N ALA A 173 16.71 -40.33 -13.75
CA ALA A 173 15.29 -40.17 -14.03
C ALA A 173 14.48 -39.67 -12.82
N ARG A 174 14.77 -40.17 -11.61
CA ARG A 174 14.11 -39.73 -10.37
C ARG A 174 14.38 -38.26 -10.05
N ASN A 175 15.63 -37.83 -10.21
CA ASN A 175 16.01 -36.44 -9.95
C ASN A 175 15.45 -35.49 -11.02
N THR A 176 15.32 -35.95 -12.27
CA THR A 176 14.63 -35.21 -13.32
C THR A 176 13.17 -34.96 -12.96
N ILE A 177 12.43 -36.00 -12.60
CA ILE A 177 11.02 -35.89 -12.17
C ILE A 177 10.89 -34.92 -10.99
N LEU A 178 11.71 -35.10 -9.95
CA LEU A 178 11.69 -34.23 -8.78
C LEU A 178 11.97 -32.75 -9.14
N GLY A 179 12.87 -32.50 -10.09
CA GLY A 179 13.16 -31.16 -10.57
C GLY A 179 11.98 -30.55 -11.32
N LEU A 180 11.30 -31.33 -12.16
CA LEU A 180 10.11 -30.90 -12.90
C LEU A 180 8.94 -30.61 -11.98
N GLU A 181 8.68 -31.48 -11.00
CA GLU A 181 7.61 -31.28 -10.02
C GLU A 181 7.82 -29.98 -9.22
N LYS A 182 9.05 -29.76 -8.74
CA LYS A 182 9.36 -28.61 -7.88
C LYS A 182 9.50 -27.29 -8.62
N GLN A 183 9.99 -27.28 -9.85
CA GLN A 183 10.28 -26.05 -10.59
C GLN A 183 9.26 -25.74 -11.70
N VAL A 184 8.72 -26.77 -12.36
CA VAL A 184 7.81 -26.60 -13.50
C VAL A 184 6.37 -26.78 -13.08
N LEU A 185 5.95 -27.98 -12.66
CA LEU A 185 4.54 -28.28 -12.35
C LEU A 185 4.02 -27.39 -11.22
N TRP A 186 4.78 -27.25 -10.13
CA TRP A 186 4.37 -26.42 -8.99
C TRP A 186 4.22 -24.93 -9.33
N ARG A 187 5.02 -24.40 -10.26
CA ARG A 187 5.11 -22.95 -10.52
C ARG A 187 4.37 -22.49 -11.78
N HIS A 188 4.37 -23.34 -12.79
CA HIS A 188 3.89 -23.02 -14.15
C HIS A 188 2.71 -23.92 -14.56
N GLY A 189 2.30 -24.87 -13.72
CA GLY A 189 1.26 -25.86 -14.02
C GLY A 189 1.81 -27.05 -14.81
N THR A 190 0.94 -28.04 -15.04
CA THR A 190 1.28 -29.24 -15.81
C THR A 190 1.41 -28.88 -17.30
N PRO A 191 2.60 -29.01 -17.91
CA PRO A 191 2.78 -28.71 -19.32
C PRO A 191 2.14 -29.81 -20.17
N GLU A 192 1.59 -29.46 -21.32
CA GLU A 192 1.09 -30.44 -22.28
C GLU A 192 2.24 -31.27 -22.87
N ARG A 193 3.44 -30.70 -22.95
CA ARG A 193 4.58 -31.32 -23.60
C ARG A 193 5.93 -31.04 -22.95
N ILE A 194 6.77 -32.07 -22.86
CA ILE A 194 8.18 -31.94 -22.47
C ILE A 194 9.08 -32.50 -23.55
N GLU A 195 10.12 -31.76 -23.88
CA GLU A 195 11.10 -32.08 -24.92
C GLU A 195 12.50 -32.27 -24.31
N SER A 196 13.16 -33.39 -24.61
CA SER A 196 14.51 -33.69 -24.10
C SER A 196 15.37 -34.38 -25.16
N ASP A 197 16.66 -34.56 -24.87
CA ASP A 197 17.53 -35.46 -25.64
C ASP A 197 17.25 -36.94 -25.29
N ASN A 198 18.00 -37.85 -25.93
CA ASN A 198 17.87 -39.30 -25.73
C ASN A 198 18.73 -39.84 -24.55
N GLY A 199 19.18 -38.99 -23.63
CA GLY A 199 19.95 -39.39 -22.46
C GLY A 199 19.19 -40.37 -21.56
N THR A 200 19.90 -41.31 -20.94
CA THR A 200 19.32 -42.36 -20.06
C THR A 200 18.60 -41.80 -18.83
N HIS A 201 18.88 -40.55 -18.46
CA HIS A 201 18.24 -39.79 -17.39
C HIS A 201 16.94 -39.07 -17.82
N PHE A 202 16.62 -39.08 -19.11
CA PHE A 202 15.35 -38.62 -19.68
C PHE A 202 14.54 -39.77 -20.28
N LYS A 203 15.21 -40.75 -20.92
CA LYS A 203 14.59 -41.91 -21.55
C LYS A 203 14.63 -43.11 -20.60
N ASN A 204 13.64 -43.20 -19.72
CA ASN A 204 13.52 -44.26 -18.71
C ASN A 204 12.05 -44.68 -18.51
N GLY A 205 11.81 -45.94 -18.16
CA GLY A 205 10.45 -46.44 -17.85
C GLY A 205 9.72 -45.61 -16.79
N LEU A 206 10.45 -45.12 -15.78
CA LEU A 206 9.89 -44.24 -14.74
C LEU A 206 9.37 -42.90 -15.29
N ILE A 207 10.09 -42.29 -16.24
CA ILE A 207 9.66 -41.01 -16.85
C ILE A 207 8.45 -41.24 -17.76
N ASN A 208 8.42 -42.35 -18.50
CA ASN A 208 7.28 -42.68 -19.34
C ASN A 208 6.01 -42.93 -18.52
N THR A 209 6.12 -43.59 -17.36
CA THR A 209 4.98 -43.77 -16.44
C THR A 209 4.54 -42.43 -15.85
N TRP A 210 5.48 -41.65 -15.32
CA TRP A 210 5.19 -40.35 -14.70
C TRP A 210 4.55 -39.36 -15.68
N ALA A 211 5.06 -39.28 -16.91
CA ALA A 211 4.52 -38.39 -17.94
C ALA A 211 3.08 -38.80 -18.31
N ARG A 212 2.80 -40.11 -18.38
CA ARG A 212 1.45 -40.62 -18.64
C ARG A 212 0.48 -40.32 -17.50
N GLU A 213 0.92 -40.43 -16.25
CA GLU A 213 0.09 -40.11 -15.07
C GLU A 213 -0.31 -38.63 -15.01
N HIS A 214 0.47 -37.74 -15.64
CA HIS A 214 0.23 -36.30 -15.68
C HIS A 214 -0.31 -35.80 -17.04
N ASP A 215 -0.70 -36.72 -17.94
CA ASP A 215 -1.14 -36.41 -19.31
C ASP A 215 -0.16 -35.53 -20.11
N ILE A 216 1.15 -35.72 -19.88
CA ILE A 216 2.23 -34.99 -20.54
C ILE A 216 2.75 -35.79 -21.75
N GLU A 217 2.75 -35.16 -22.92
CA GLU A 217 3.41 -35.72 -24.11
C GLU A 217 4.94 -35.52 -24.01
N TRP A 218 5.69 -36.62 -23.85
CA TRP A 218 7.15 -36.56 -23.83
C TRP A 218 7.74 -36.82 -25.22
N ILE A 219 8.48 -35.84 -25.75
CA ILE A 219 9.12 -35.90 -27.07
C ILE A 219 10.64 -35.99 -26.92
N TYR A 220 11.21 -37.03 -27.52
CA TYR A 220 12.66 -37.23 -27.57
C TYR A 220 13.22 -36.72 -28.89
N HIS A 221 14.16 -35.77 -28.83
CA HIS A 221 14.84 -35.28 -30.02
C HIS A 221 16.09 -36.11 -30.33
N ILE A 222 16.33 -36.37 -31.62
CA ILE A 222 17.60 -36.93 -32.12
C ILE A 222 18.68 -35.84 -31.88
N PRO A 223 19.92 -36.18 -31.47
CA PRO A 223 20.94 -35.20 -31.03
C PRO A 223 21.37 -34.08 -32.00
N TYR A 224 20.71 -33.86 -33.14
CA TYR A 224 21.09 -32.86 -34.16
C TYR A 224 19.92 -32.24 -34.95
N HIS A 225 18.80 -31.87 -34.29
CA HIS A 225 17.68 -31.16 -34.95
C HIS A 225 17.55 -29.68 -34.55
N ALA A 226 17.72 -28.77 -35.53
CA ALA A 226 18.07 -27.36 -35.31
C ALA A 226 16.98 -26.33 -34.90
N PRO A 227 15.64 -26.51 -35.03
CA PRO A 227 14.72 -25.43 -34.66
C PRO A 227 14.26 -25.44 -33.20
N ALA A 228 14.10 -26.62 -32.58
CA ALA A 228 13.64 -26.76 -31.20
C ALA A 228 14.81 -26.81 -30.20
N ALA A 229 15.83 -27.66 -30.42
CA ALA A 229 16.93 -27.88 -29.47
C ALA A 229 17.81 -26.64 -29.14
N ARG A 230 17.74 -25.56 -29.92
CA ARG A 230 18.64 -24.39 -29.76
C ARG A 230 18.37 -23.53 -28.52
N LYS A 231 17.16 -23.52 -27.95
CA LYS A 231 16.85 -22.57 -26.86
C LYS A 231 17.44 -23.01 -25.53
N VAL A 232 17.24 -24.28 -25.15
CA VAL A 232 17.84 -24.82 -23.93
C VAL A 232 19.37 -24.81 -23.99
N GLU A 233 19.98 -25.19 -25.12
CA GLU A 233 21.43 -25.13 -25.33
C GLU A 233 21.99 -23.70 -25.20
N ARG A 234 21.28 -22.71 -25.76
CA ARG A 234 21.67 -21.30 -25.66
C ARG A 234 21.56 -20.79 -24.22
N CYS A 235 20.50 -21.15 -23.51
CA CYS A 235 20.33 -20.80 -22.09
C CYS A 235 21.43 -21.46 -21.25
N ASN A 236 21.81 -22.70 -21.56
CA ASN A 236 22.89 -23.43 -20.89
C ASN A 236 24.24 -22.75 -21.10
N GLY A 237 24.53 -22.29 -22.32
CA GLY A 237 25.73 -21.49 -22.61
C GLY A 237 25.76 -20.16 -21.85
N LEU A 238 24.63 -19.44 -21.81
CA LEU A 238 24.50 -18.16 -21.09
C LEU A 238 24.60 -18.33 -19.58
N LEU A 239 23.99 -19.37 -19.02
CA LEU A 239 24.03 -19.70 -17.61
C LEU A 239 25.45 -20.04 -17.18
N LYS A 240 26.16 -20.91 -17.93
CA LYS A 240 27.57 -21.23 -17.66
C LYS A 240 28.45 -19.98 -17.69
N THR A 241 28.24 -19.10 -18.65
CA THR A 241 29.01 -17.83 -18.76
C THR A 241 28.74 -16.91 -17.57
N THR A 242 27.47 -16.79 -17.17
CA THR A 242 27.05 -15.93 -16.06
C THR A 242 27.54 -16.45 -14.71
N LEU A 243 27.48 -17.77 -14.50
CA LEU A 243 28.02 -18.42 -13.32
C LEU A 243 29.55 -18.22 -13.20
N LYS A 244 30.30 -18.37 -14.30
CA LYS A 244 31.74 -18.06 -14.31
C LYS A 244 32.00 -16.60 -13.95
N ALA A 245 31.23 -15.67 -14.49
CA ALA A 245 31.39 -14.25 -14.18
C ALA A 245 31.14 -13.94 -12.69
N LEU A 246 30.07 -14.49 -12.11
CA LEU A 246 29.74 -14.31 -10.69
C LEU A 246 30.75 -14.98 -9.74
N GLY A 247 31.44 -16.04 -10.20
CA GLY A 247 32.50 -16.72 -9.45
C GLY A 247 33.92 -16.21 -9.75
N GLY A 248 34.06 -14.98 -10.24
CA GLY A 248 35.37 -14.35 -10.50
C GLY A 248 36.18 -15.02 -11.62
N GLY A 249 35.51 -15.47 -12.68
CA GLY A 249 36.10 -16.21 -13.80
C GLY A 249 36.10 -17.74 -13.62
N THR A 250 35.76 -18.24 -12.42
CA THR A 250 35.67 -19.67 -12.09
C THR A 250 34.25 -20.05 -11.68
N PHE A 251 33.96 -21.33 -11.50
CA PHE A 251 32.68 -21.81 -10.97
C PHE A 251 32.65 -21.89 -9.43
N LYS A 252 33.48 -21.11 -8.72
CA LYS A 252 33.49 -21.10 -7.25
C LYS A 252 32.14 -20.63 -6.71
N ASN A 253 31.60 -21.33 -5.71
CA ASN A 253 30.30 -21.05 -5.08
C ASN A 253 29.12 -21.01 -6.07
N TRP A 254 29.16 -21.78 -7.16
CA TRP A 254 28.13 -21.74 -8.19
C TRP A 254 26.72 -22.05 -7.65
N GLU A 255 26.59 -22.89 -6.63
CA GLU A 255 25.29 -23.21 -6.02
C GLU A 255 24.61 -21.99 -5.39
N VAL A 256 25.38 -21.18 -4.64
CA VAL A 256 24.90 -19.94 -4.02
C VAL A 256 24.55 -18.91 -5.09
N ASN A 257 25.30 -18.91 -6.18
CA ASN A 257 25.12 -17.99 -7.31
C ASN A 257 24.08 -18.47 -8.34
N LEU A 258 23.57 -19.70 -8.24
CA LEU A 258 22.73 -20.30 -9.28
C LEU A 258 21.43 -19.53 -9.47
N ALA A 259 20.70 -19.23 -8.40
CA ALA A 259 19.45 -18.47 -8.48
C ALA A 259 19.67 -17.08 -9.09
N LYS A 260 20.77 -16.40 -8.71
CA LYS A 260 21.15 -15.09 -9.24
C LYS A 260 21.51 -15.17 -10.73
N ALA A 261 22.27 -16.19 -11.13
CA ALA A 261 22.64 -16.41 -12.53
C ALA A 261 21.43 -16.73 -13.40
N THR A 262 20.51 -17.58 -12.94
CA THR A 262 19.25 -17.90 -13.64
C THR A 262 18.41 -16.65 -13.86
N TRP A 263 18.26 -15.81 -12.82
CA TRP A 263 17.58 -14.52 -12.93
C TRP A 263 18.24 -13.58 -13.95
N MET A 264 19.57 -13.49 -13.95
CA MET A 264 20.32 -12.68 -14.90
C MET A 264 20.20 -13.18 -16.35
N VAL A 265 20.12 -14.49 -16.57
CA VAL A 265 19.89 -15.06 -17.91
C VAL A 265 18.50 -14.70 -18.42
N ASN A 266 17.47 -14.79 -17.57
CA ASN A 266 16.10 -14.42 -17.93
C ASN A 266 15.92 -12.91 -18.20
N THR A 267 16.78 -12.06 -17.63
CA THR A 267 16.68 -10.60 -17.73
C THR A 267 17.69 -9.96 -18.71
N ARG A 268 18.62 -10.74 -19.28
CA ARG A 268 19.62 -10.28 -20.25
C ARG A 268 18.97 -9.87 -21.59
N GLY A 269 18.92 -8.56 -21.87
CA GLY A 269 18.52 -8.00 -23.17
C GLY A 269 17.30 -7.06 -23.16
N SER A 270 16.77 -6.68 -21.99
CA SER A 270 15.61 -5.80 -21.90
C SER A 270 16.00 -4.30 -21.92
N ILE A 271 16.28 -3.79 -23.12
CA ILE A 271 15.99 -2.38 -23.45
C ILE A 271 15.04 -2.23 -24.64
N ASN A 272 14.91 -3.23 -25.54
CA ASN A 272 14.06 -3.09 -26.75
C ASN A 272 13.38 -4.39 -27.22
N ARG A 273 12.68 -5.10 -26.34
CA ARG A 273 11.57 -5.97 -26.78
C ARG A 273 10.28 -5.45 -26.17
N ALA A 274 9.63 -4.58 -26.95
CA ALA A 274 8.24 -4.23 -26.79
C ALA A 274 7.40 -5.50 -26.97
N GLY A 275 6.67 -5.90 -25.92
CA GLY A 275 5.40 -6.59 -26.11
C GLY A 275 4.37 -5.57 -26.62
N PRO A 276 3.35 -5.99 -27.38
CA PRO A 276 2.55 -5.07 -28.17
C PRO A 276 1.71 -4.17 -27.26
N ALA A 277 2.04 -2.87 -27.32
CA ALA A 277 1.13 -1.78 -27.03
C ALA A 277 1.18 -0.86 -28.25
N GLN A 278 0.28 -1.08 -29.21
CA GLN A 278 -0.27 -0.04 -30.06
C GLN A 278 -1.75 -0.31 -30.25
N SER A 279 -2.52 0.75 -30.07
CA SER A 279 -3.96 0.84 -30.05
C SER A 279 -4.59 0.50 -31.39
N GLU A 280 -5.65 -0.29 -31.37
CA GLU A 280 -6.83 -0.11 -32.22
C GLU A 280 -8.08 -0.63 -31.49
N SER A 281 -9.21 -0.08 -31.85
CA SER A 281 -10.50 -0.11 -31.16
C SER A 281 -11.11 -1.50 -30.95
N LEU A 282 -11.91 -1.57 -29.87
CA LEU A 282 -12.90 -2.58 -29.48
C LEU A 282 -13.39 -3.49 -30.62
N HIS A 283 -13.13 -4.80 -30.46
CA HIS A 283 -14.08 -5.85 -30.87
C HIS A 283 -14.02 -7.02 -29.88
N THR A 284 -15.18 -7.31 -29.29
CA THR A 284 -15.51 -8.51 -28.51
C THR A 284 -15.79 -9.68 -29.44
N VAL A 285 -15.21 -10.86 -29.15
CA VAL A 285 -15.79 -12.16 -29.48
C VAL A 285 -15.51 -13.12 -28.30
N ASP A 286 -16.56 -13.85 -27.96
CA ASP A 286 -16.87 -14.74 -26.83
C ASP A 286 -15.75 -15.49 -26.07
N GLY A 287 -15.98 -15.58 -24.75
CA GLY A 287 -15.42 -16.61 -23.86
C GLY A 287 -14.44 -16.08 -22.81
N ASP A 288 -14.95 -15.77 -21.61
CA ASP A 288 -14.24 -15.58 -20.33
C ASP A 288 -12.78 -15.11 -20.38
N LYS A 289 -12.54 -13.80 -20.17
CA LYS A 289 -11.40 -13.24 -19.40
C LYS A 289 -11.45 -11.71 -19.31
N VAL A 290 -11.22 -11.21 -18.10
CA VAL A 290 -11.01 -9.80 -17.75
C VAL A 290 -9.77 -9.24 -18.50
N PRO A 291 -9.81 -8.00 -19.05
CA PRO A 291 -8.63 -7.41 -19.68
C PRO A 291 -7.61 -6.99 -18.61
N VAL A 292 -6.37 -7.50 -18.69
CA VAL A 292 -5.23 -6.97 -17.92
C VAL A 292 -4.16 -6.52 -18.91
N GLY A 293 -3.97 -5.20 -19.02
CA GLY A 293 -2.91 -4.61 -19.83
C GLY A 293 -1.51 -4.94 -19.27
N HIS A 294 -0.59 -5.32 -20.15
CA HIS A 294 0.82 -5.48 -19.82
C HIS A 294 1.46 -4.12 -19.49
N MET A 295 1.48 -3.73 -18.22
CA MET A 295 2.38 -2.68 -17.73
C MET A 295 3.58 -3.33 -17.02
N LYS A 296 4.81 -2.93 -17.40
CA LYS A 296 6.04 -3.33 -16.71
C LYS A 296 6.10 -2.66 -15.32
N GLY A 297 6.58 -3.40 -14.32
CA GLY A 297 6.93 -2.86 -12.99
C GLY A 297 5.75 -2.61 -12.05
N ILE A 298 4.96 -3.65 -11.74
CA ILE A 298 3.74 -3.58 -10.90
C ILE A 298 3.93 -4.23 -9.51
N LEU A 299 5.08 -4.84 -9.19
CA LEU A 299 5.31 -5.33 -7.82
C LEU A 299 5.13 -4.18 -6.80
N GLY A 300 4.19 -4.32 -5.88
CA GLY A 300 3.84 -3.26 -4.93
C GLY A 300 2.88 -2.18 -5.46
N LYS A 301 2.39 -2.26 -6.71
CA LYS A 301 1.41 -1.32 -7.28
C LYS A 301 -0.03 -1.80 -7.13
N THR A 302 -0.92 -0.85 -6.89
CA THR A 302 -2.35 -1.06 -6.70
C THR A 302 -3.11 -1.09 -8.02
N LEU A 303 -3.93 -2.11 -8.24
CA LEU A 303 -4.79 -2.29 -9.41
C LEU A 303 -6.26 -2.46 -9.00
N TRP A 304 -7.17 -2.15 -9.92
CA TRP A 304 -8.62 -2.44 -9.82
C TRP A 304 -8.93 -3.70 -10.63
N ILE A 305 -9.66 -4.66 -10.05
CA ILE A 305 -9.88 -6.01 -10.57
C ILE A 305 -11.37 -6.30 -10.65
N ASN A 306 -11.90 -6.60 -11.84
CA ASN A 306 -13.31 -6.96 -11.98
C ASN A 306 -13.57 -8.43 -11.58
N PRO A 307 -14.69 -8.73 -10.88
CA PRO A 307 -15.06 -10.11 -10.57
C PRO A 307 -15.34 -10.90 -11.85
N THR A 308 -14.94 -12.18 -11.84
CA THR A 308 -15.00 -13.11 -12.97
C THR A 308 -16.41 -13.37 -13.50
N SER A 309 -17.44 -13.17 -12.68
CA SER A 309 -18.86 -13.37 -13.05
C SER A 309 -19.53 -12.16 -13.72
N GLY A 310 -18.82 -11.03 -13.90
CA GLY A 310 -19.36 -9.81 -14.52
C GLY A 310 -20.44 -9.08 -13.69
N LYS A 311 -20.90 -9.65 -12.57
CA LYS A 311 -21.85 -9.04 -11.63
C LYS A 311 -21.17 -8.80 -10.29
N GLY A 312 -20.45 -7.69 -10.17
CA GLY A 312 -19.87 -7.24 -8.91
C GLY A 312 -18.98 -6.01 -9.09
N ARG A 313 -18.76 -5.26 -8.01
CA ARG A 313 -17.90 -4.07 -8.04
C ARG A 313 -16.42 -4.46 -8.21
N PRO A 314 -15.61 -3.68 -8.94
CA PRO A 314 -14.17 -3.91 -9.04
C PRO A 314 -13.50 -3.87 -7.66
N ILE A 315 -12.64 -4.84 -7.38
CA ILE A 315 -11.91 -4.99 -6.11
C ILE A 315 -10.49 -4.45 -6.26
N ARG A 316 -9.97 -3.76 -5.23
CA ARG A 316 -8.64 -3.15 -5.24
C ARG A 316 -7.60 -4.13 -4.65
N GLY A 317 -6.53 -4.44 -5.37
CA GLY A 317 -5.47 -5.37 -4.93
C GLY A 317 -4.06 -4.91 -5.30
N ILE A 318 -3.03 -5.37 -4.57
CA ILE A 318 -1.61 -5.16 -4.90
C ILE A 318 -0.99 -6.47 -5.39
N VAL A 319 -0.20 -6.37 -6.46
CA VAL A 319 0.56 -7.47 -7.05
C VAL A 319 1.75 -7.82 -6.18
N PHE A 320 1.80 -9.04 -5.64
CA PHE A 320 2.90 -9.53 -4.82
C PHE A 320 3.79 -10.55 -5.54
N ALA A 321 3.31 -11.18 -6.61
CA ALA A 321 4.13 -11.97 -7.52
C ALA A 321 3.63 -11.85 -8.97
N GLN A 322 4.55 -11.85 -9.92
CA GLN A 322 4.24 -11.79 -11.35
C GLN A 322 4.93 -12.98 -12.06
N GLY A 323 4.13 -13.89 -12.57
CA GLY A 323 4.55 -14.93 -13.52
C GLY A 323 3.89 -14.68 -14.88
N SER A 324 4.37 -15.31 -15.93
CA SER A 324 3.78 -15.15 -17.26
C SER A 324 2.39 -15.77 -17.26
N GLY A 325 1.35 -14.96 -17.51
CA GLY A 325 -0.05 -15.38 -17.48
C GLY A 325 -0.71 -15.36 -16.10
N SER A 326 0.03 -15.15 -15.00
CA SER A 326 -0.54 -15.12 -13.65
C SER A 326 0.06 -13.97 -12.84
N THR A 327 -0.77 -12.98 -12.56
CA THR A 327 -0.50 -11.98 -11.52
C THR A 327 -1.06 -12.53 -10.22
N TRP A 328 -0.29 -12.57 -9.15
CA TRP A 328 -0.78 -12.97 -7.83
C TRP A 328 -0.99 -11.71 -6.99
N TRP A 329 -2.18 -11.59 -6.41
CA TRP A 329 -2.58 -10.46 -5.59
C TRP A 329 -3.13 -10.94 -4.26
N VAL A 330 -3.01 -10.09 -3.25
CA VAL A 330 -3.55 -10.37 -1.91
C VAL A 330 -5.06 -10.26 -1.96
N LEU A 331 -5.74 -11.35 -1.64
CA LEU A 331 -7.18 -11.48 -1.45
C LEU A 331 -7.46 -11.86 0.00
N LEU A 332 -8.70 -11.70 0.44
CA LEU A 332 -9.13 -12.14 1.76
C LEU A 332 -8.80 -13.62 2.01
N GLU A 333 -9.03 -14.47 1.00
CA GLU A 333 -8.85 -15.93 1.06
C GLU A 333 -7.38 -16.37 1.16
N ASN A 334 -6.44 -15.57 0.64
CA ASN A 334 -5.02 -15.95 0.58
C ASN A 334 -4.10 -15.07 1.45
N CYS A 335 -4.62 -13.99 2.05
CA CYS A 335 -3.79 -13.01 2.74
C CYS A 335 -2.97 -13.58 3.90
N VAL A 336 -3.51 -14.59 4.61
CA VAL A 336 -2.80 -15.27 5.70
C VAL A 336 -1.61 -16.06 5.17
N GLU A 337 -1.79 -16.81 4.09
CA GLU A 337 -0.71 -17.59 3.46
C GLU A 337 0.34 -16.69 2.84
N VAL A 338 -0.08 -15.63 2.13
CA VAL A 338 0.85 -14.65 1.56
C VAL A 338 1.66 -13.96 2.65
N GLY A 339 1.05 -13.66 3.80
CA GLY A 339 1.76 -13.16 4.97
C GLY A 339 2.80 -14.15 5.51
N ARG A 340 2.46 -15.44 5.61
CA ARG A 340 3.39 -16.48 6.04
C ARG A 340 4.59 -16.61 5.09
N ILE A 341 4.35 -16.57 3.80
CA ILE A 341 5.39 -16.56 2.76
C ILE A 341 6.26 -15.32 2.91
N ALA A 342 5.65 -14.14 3.03
CA ALA A 342 6.38 -12.88 3.19
C ALA A 342 7.30 -12.91 4.42
N ASN A 343 6.83 -13.45 5.55
CA ASN A 343 7.65 -13.59 6.74
C ASN A 343 8.80 -14.61 6.55
N THR A 344 8.48 -15.80 6.01
CA THR A 344 9.46 -16.88 5.79
C THR A 344 10.62 -16.44 4.89
N TYR A 345 10.34 -15.63 3.86
CA TYR A 345 11.34 -15.14 2.91
C TYR A 345 11.80 -13.71 3.19
N ASN A 346 11.42 -13.12 4.33
CA ASN A 346 11.78 -11.77 4.76
C ASN A 346 11.43 -10.66 3.73
N LEU A 347 10.24 -10.74 3.13
CA LEU A 347 9.70 -9.78 2.18
C LEU A 347 8.99 -8.63 2.91
N THR A 348 9.77 -7.71 3.48
CA THR A 348 9.29 -6.66 4.39
C THR A 348 8.17 -5.77 3.82
N GLU A 349 8.28 -5.35 2.56
CA GLU A 349 7.25 -4.51 1.92
C GLU A 349 5.94 -5.26 1.70
N VAL A 350 6.02 -6.54 1.33
CA VAL A 350 4.84 -7.40 1.17
C VAL A 350 4.22 -7.66 2.54
N ASP A 351 5.03 -7.92 3.56
CA ASP A 351 4.54 -8.14 4.91
C ASP A 351 3.80 -6.91 5.48
N LYS A 352 4.40 -5.72 5.32
CA LYS A 352 3.78 -4.44 5.69
C LYS A 352 2.45 -4.22 4.96
N TYR A 353 2.41 -4.54 3.66
CA TYR A 353 1.16 -4.45 2.91
C TYR A 353 0.11 -5.45 3.40
N VAL A 354 0.47 -6.72 3.62
CA VAL A 354 -0.44 -7.75 4.13
C VAL A 354 -0.97 -7.34 5.52
N ASN A 355 -0.13 -6.82 6.40
CA ASN A 355 -0.55 -6.32 7.71
C ASN A 355 -1.59 -5.19 7.57
N ASN A 356 -1.33 -4.20 6.71
CA ASN A 356 -2.29 -3.14 6.42
C ASN A 356 -3.58 -3.65 5.76
N PHE A 357 -3.48 -4.67 4.90
CA PHE A 357 -4.63 -5.30 4.25
C PHE A 357 -5.49 -6.04 5.27
N ILE A 358 -4.89 -6.80 6.18
CA ILE A 358 -5.59 -7.49 7.26
C ILE A 358 -6.26 -6.47 8.18
N LEU A 359 -5.57 -5.40 8.62
CA LEU A 359 -6.18 -4.36 9.46
C LEU A 359 -7.44 -3.73 8.86
N LYS A 360 -7.46 -3.56 7.53
CA LYS A 360 -8.62 -2.98 6.82
C LYS A 360 -9.76 -3.98 6.58
N ASN A 361 -9.45 -5.27 6.48
CA ASN A 361 -10.41 -6.31 6.10
C ASN A 361 -10.63 -7.35 7.22
N PHE A 362 -10.17 -7.07 8.44
CA PHE A 362 -10.27 -7.99 9.57
C PHE A 362 -11.70 -8.42 9.88
N PRO A 363 -12.73 -7.54 9.86
CA PRO A 363 -14.12 -7.97 10.07
C PRO A 363 -14.54 -9.06 9.07
N ALA A 364 -14.16 -8.90 7.80
CA ALA A 364 -14.44 -9.92 6.77
C ALA A 364 -13.64 -11.21 7.03
N LEU A 365 -12.41 -11.11 7.52
CA LEU A 365 -11.57 -12.26 7.87
C LEU A 365 -12.09 -13.02 9.09
N LEU A 366 -12.74 -12.32 10.04
CA LEU A 366 -13.43 -12.95 11.16
C LEU A 366 -14.59 -13.82 10.66
N SER A 367 -15.38 -13.31 9.70
CA SER A 367 -16.50 -14.03 9.11
C SER A 367 -16.09 -15.29 8.33
N THR A 368 -14.90 -15.32 7.74
CA THR A 368 -14.39 -16.53 7.05
C THR A 368 -13.79 -17.57 8.00
N GLY A 369 -13.42 -17.17 9.22
CA GLY A 369 -12.73 -18.03 10.19
C GLY A 369 -11.24 -18.27 9.88
N GLU A 370 -10.72 -17.78 8.75
CA GLU A 370 -9.33 -18.00 8.33
C GLU A 370 -8.30 -17.32 9.24
N PHE A 371 -8.73 -16.36 10.07
CA PHE A 371 -7.88 -15.67 11.05
C PHE A 371 -7.22 -16.63 12.06
N VAL A 372 -7.80 -17.81 12.31
CA VAL A 372 -7.23 -18.82 13.23
C VAL A 372 -5.85 -19.33 12.77
N LYS A 373 -5.55 -19.21 11.47
CA LYS A 373 -4.28 -19.60 10.85
C LYS A 373 -3.18 -18.53 10.97
N LEU A 374 -3.49 -17.35 11.52
CA LEU A 374 -2.52 -16.30 11.75
C LEU A 374 -1.49 -16.73 12.81
N PRO A 375 -0.19 -16.39 12.66
CA PRO A 375 0.78 -16.56 13.72
C PRO A 375 0.49 -15.59 14.88
N PHE A 376 0.96 -15.92 16.08
CA PHE A 376 0.75 -15.14 17.30
C PHE A 376 1.13 -13.67 17.11
N GLU A 377 2.31 -13.41 16.55
CA GLU A 377 2.87 -12.06 16.39
C GLU A 377 1.97 -11.18 15.53
N ARG A 378 1.40 -11.76 14.45
CA ARG A 378 0.53 -11.02 13.54
C ARG A 378 -0.84 -10.77 14.15
N LEU A 379 -1.42 -11.75 14.86
CA LEU A 379 -2.68 -11.53 15.55
C LEU A 379 -2.53 -10.50 16.68
N ALA A 380 -1.47 -10.59 17.49
CA ALA A 380 -1.17 -9.61 18.53
C ALA A 380 -0.97 -8.20 17.95
N PHE A 381 -0.29 -8.07 16.80
CA PHE A 381 -0.17 -6.81 16.08
C PHE A 381 -1.54 -6.26 15.63
N VAL A 382 -2.39 -7.09 15.05
CA VAL A 382 -3.75 -6.68 14.62
C VAL A 382 -4.55 -6.21 15.82
N LEU A 383 -4.57 -7.01 16.90
CA LEU A 383 -5.32 -6.71 18.13
C LEU A 383 -4.78 -5.52 18.90
N SER A 384 -3.52 -5.10 18.73
CA SER A 384 -2.97 -3.91 19.41
C SER A 384 -3.15 -2.63 18.59
N SER A 385 -3.31 -2.74 17.27
CA SER A 385 -3.34 -1.60 16.35
C SER A 385 -4.56 -0.69 16.50
N ASN A 386 -4.33 0.63 16.45
CA ASN A 386 -5.37 1.67 16.34
C ASN A 386 -5.93 1.79 14.92
N SER A 387 -5.24 1.25 13.91
CA SER A 387 -5.68 1.31 12.51
C SER A 387 -6.66 0.19 12.14
N LEU A 388 -6.95 -0.73 13.08
CA LEU A 388 -7.99 -1.74 12.92
C LEU A 388 -9.36 -1.07 12.84
N LYS A 389 -10.14 -1.37 11.80
CA LYS A 389 -11.43 -0.72 11.54
C LYS A 389 -12.60 -1.69 11.70
N HIS A 390 -13.75 -1.16 12.13
CA HIS A 390 -15.05 -1.86 12.15
C HIS A 390 -15.09 -3.16 12.97
N CYS A 391 -14.39 -3.20 14.10
CA CYS A 391 -14.51 -4.30 15.07
C CYS A 391 -14.72 -3.74 16.47
N THR A 392 -15.71 -4.26 17.18
CA THR A 392 -15.89 -4.02 18.61
C THR A 392 -14.88 -4.81 19.43
N GLU A 393 -14.52 -4.32 20.62
CA GLU A 393 -13.60 -5.05 21.50
C GLU A 393 -14.14 -6.44 21.88
N LEU A 394 -15.45 -6.61 21.98
CA LEU A 394 -16.08 -7.90 22.25
C LEU A 394 -15.85 -8.91 21.11
N GLU A 395 -15.93 -8.48 19.85
CA GLU A 395 -15.62 -9.33 18.70
C GLU A 395 -14.14 -9.71 18.68
N LEU A 396 -13.25 -8.76 18.99
CA LEU A 396 -11.82 -9.02 19.11
C LEU A 396 -11.49 -10.01 20.22
N PHE A 397 -12.16 -9.89 21.38
CA PHE A 397 -12.04 -10.86 22.47
C PHE A 397 -12.50 -12.26 22.05
N LYS A 398 -13.67 -12.36 21.39
CA LYS A 398 -14.19 -13.64 20.88
C LYS A 398 -13.22 -14.26 19.87
N ALA A 399 -12.68 -13.45 18.95
CA ALA A 399 -11.67 -13.89 18.00
C ALA A 399 -10.41 -14.40 18.69
N ALA A 400 -9.89 -13.68 19.69
CA ALA A 400 -8.74 -14.11 20.48
C ALA A 400 -9.00 -15.46 21.18
N CYS A 401 -10.18 -15.63 21.79
CA CYS A 401 -10.59 -16.90 22.39
C CYS A 401 -10.66 -18.04 21.37
N CYS A 402 -11.23 -17.80 20.19
CA CYS A 402 -11.29 -18.78 19.11
C CYS A 402 -9.90 -19.19 18.63
N TRP A 403 -8.98 -18.23 18.49
CA TRP A 403 -7.61 -18.50 18.07
C TRP A 403 -6.83 -19.33 19.11
N LEU A 404 -7.02 -19.05 20.41
CA LEU A 404 -6.38 -19.78 21.51
C LEU A 404 -6.88 -21.24 21.59
N ARG A 405 -8.18 -21.46 21.39
CA ARG A 405 -8.80 -22.80 21.44
C ARG A 405 -8.51 -23.65 20.20
N HIS A 406 -7.95 -23.06 19.14
CA HIS A 406 -7.71 -23.78 17.89
C HIS A 406 -6.62 -24.86 18.02
N GLU A 407 -5.59 -24.60 18.82
CA GLU A 407 -4.50 -25.56 19.09
C GLU A 407 -4.13 -25.49 20.58
N GLU A 408 -4.08 -26.65 21.25
CA GLU A 408 -3.76 -26.80 22.68
C GLU A 408 -2.55 -25.96 23.17
N PRO A 409 -1.38 -25.94 22.49
CA PRO A 409 -0.21 -25.18 22.96
C PRO A 409 -0.44 -23.67 23.01
N ARG A 410 -1.48 -23.16 22.34
CA ARG A 410 -1.70 -21.71 22.23
C ARG A 410 -2.20 -21.10 23.54
N MET A 411 -2.69 -21.91 24.48
CA MET A 411 -3.17 -21.44 25.78
C MET A 411 -2.07 -20.71 26.58
N GLU A 412 -0.79 -21.01 26.37
CA GLU A 412 0.34 -20.28 26.96
C GLU A 412 0.40 -18.80 26.53
N TYR A 413 -0.19 -18.45 25.38
CA TYR A 413 -0.25 -17.08 24.89
C TYR A 413 -1.46 -16.29 25.41
N ALA A 414 -2.36 -16.91 26.19
CA ALA A 414 -3.62 -16.29 26.60
C ALA A 414 -3.42 -14.92 27.25
N ALA A 415 -2.61 -14.84 28.30
CA ALA A 415 -2.31 -13.58 28.99
C ALA A 415 -1.67 -12.53 28.06
N LYS A 416 -0.74 -12.96 27.19
CA LYS A 416 -0.06 -12.04 26.25
C LYS A 416 -1.01 -11.50 25.19
N LEU A 417 -1.93 -12.32 24.71
CA LEU A 417 -2.90 -11.94 23.69
C LEU A 417 -3.98 -11.02 24.27
N MET A 418 -4.51 -11.35 25.46
CA MET A 418 -5.57 -10.60 26.11
C MET A 418 -5.16 -9.17 26.51
N LYS A 419 -3.88 -8.92 26.77
CA LYS A 419 -3.36 -7.55 26.98
C LYS A 419 -3.64 -6.59 25.83
N ASN A 420 -3.85 -7.10 24.62
CA ASN A 420 -4.13 -6.28 23.44
C ASN A 420 -5.62 -5.92 23.31
N ILE A 421 -6.49 -6.53 24.12
CA ILE A 421 -7.94 -6.23 24.15
C ILE A 421 -8.21 -5.10 25.14
N ARG A 422 -9.06 -4.14 24.74
CA ARG A 422 -9.44 -2.96 25.53
C ARG A 422 -10.72 -3.21 26.31
N PHE A 423 -10.64 -4.12 27.28
CA PHE A 423 -11.77 -4.46 28.17
C PHE A 423 -12.47 -3.24 28.81
N PRO A 424 -11.78 -2.15 29.22
CA PRO A 424 -12.46 -0.95 29.73
C PRO A 424 -13.45 -0.28 28.76
N LEU A 425 -13.39 -0.59 27.45
CA LEU A 425 -14.33 -0.07 26.45
C LEU A 425 -15.58 -0.94 26.27
N MET A 426 -15.60 -2.15 26.82
CA MET A 426 -16.77 -3.03 26.78
C MET A 426 -17.84 -2.55 27.75
N THR A 427 -19.11 -2.88 27.48
CA THR A 427 -20.19 -2.62 28.43
C THR A 427 -20.07 -3.53 29.66
N PRO A 428 -20.58 -3.12 30.83
CA PRO A 428 -20.63 -4.00 32.00
C PRO A 428 -21.33 -5.34 31.71
N GLN A 429 -22.40 -5.32 30.90
CA GLN A 429 -23.10 -6.54 30.49
C GLN A 429 -22.21 -7.46 29.66
N ASP A 430 -21.40 -6.92 28.74
CA ASP A 430 -20.51 -7.74 27.92
C ASP A 430 -19.41 -8.40 28.75
N LEU A 431 -18.85 -7.67 29.71
CA LEU A 431 -17.83 -8.18 30.63
C LEU A 431 -18.37 -9.36 31.44
N ILE A 432 -19.57 -9.25 32.00
CA ILE A 432 -20.19 -10.29 32.83
C ILE A 432 -20.62 -11.49 31.97
N ASN A 433 -21.35 -11.25 30.88
CA ASN A 433 -22.02 -12.31 30.12
C ASN A 433 -21.08 -13.08 29.19
N TYR A 434 -19.98 -12.47 28.73
CA TYR A 434 -19.09 -13.09 27.76
C TYR A 434 -17.65 -13.23 28.24
N VAL A 435 -17.09 -12.25 28.95
CA VAL A 435 -15.66 -12.28 29.29
C VAL A 435 -15.40 -13.09 30.55
N GLN A 436 -16.19 -12.87 31.61
CA GLN A 436 -16.05 -13.61 32.87
C GLN A 436 -16.42 -15.09 32.76
N THR A 437 -17.18 -15.49 31.74
CA THR A 437 -17.54 -16.90 31.50
C THR A 437 -16.37 -17.74 31.00
N VAL A 438 -15.24 -17.13 30.61
CA VAL A 438 -14.04 -17.82 30.13
C VAL A 438 -13.10 -18.12 31.30
N ASP A 439 -12.76 -19.39 31.50
CA ASP A 439 -12.03 -19.86 32.70
C ASP A 439 -10.69 -19.17 32.94
N PHE A 440 -9.82 -19.08 31.93
CA PHE A 440 -8.52 -18.44 32.09
C PHE A 440 -8.61 -16.93 32.38
N MET A 441 -9.74 -16.29 32.08
CA MET A 441 -9.96 -14.89 32.47
C MET A 441 -10.14 -14.75 33.99
N ARG A 442 -10.51 -15.84 34.68
CA ARG A 442 -10.71 -15.89 36.13
C ARG A 442 -9.56 -16.57 36.89
N THR A 443 -8.73 -17.37 36.21
CA THR A 443 -7.65 -18.12 36.86
C THR A 443 -6.26 -17.56 36.60
N ASP A 444 -6.01 -16.96 35.42
CA ASP A 444 -4.71 -16.33 35.13
C ASP A 444 -4.62 -14.96 35.79
N ASN A 445 -3.55 -14.73 36.56
CA ASN A 445 -3.36 -13.50 37.33
C ASN A 445 -3.29 -12.25 36.44
N THR A 446 -2.72 -12.34 35.23
CA THR A 446 -2.70 -11.20 34.31
C THR A 446 -4.11 -10.88 33.84
N CYS A 447 -4.84 -11.89 33.36
CA CYS A 447 -6.20 -11.71 32.84
C CYS A 447 -7.16 -11.18 33.92
N VAL A 448 -7.06 -11.68 35.16
CA VAL A 448 -7.83 -11.18 36.29
C VAL A 448 -7.56 -9.69 36.53
N ASN A 449 -6.31 -9.25 36.47
CA ASN A 449 -5.98 -7.83 36.59
C ASN A 449 -6.54 -6.97 35.45
N LEU A 450 -6.63 -7.50 34.21
CA LEU A 450 -7.28 -6.81 33.10
C LEU A 450 -8.78 -6.63 33.36
N LEU A 451 -9.45 -7.62 33.95
CA LEU A 451 -10.86 -7.52 34.35
C LEU A 451 -11.07 -6.53 35.48
N LEU A 452 -10.22 -6.56 36.52
CA LEU A 452 -10.30 -5.63 37.64
C LEU A 452 -10.16 -4.18 37.18
N GLU A 453 -9.22 -3.90 36.28
CA GLU A 453 -9.10 -2.56 35.68
C GLU A 453 -10.38 -2.17 34.93
N ALA A 454 -10.91 -3.05 34.08
CA ALA A 454 -12.13 -2.77 33.33
C ALA A 454 -13.34 -2.52 34.24
N SER A 455 -13.52 -3.34 35.28
CA SER A 455 -14.57 -3.16 36.29
C SER A 455 -14.41 -1.84 37.04
N ASN A 456 -13.20 -1.52 37.53
CA ASN A 456 -12.93 -0.27 38.22
C ASN A 456 -13.20 0.95 37.32
N TYR A 457 -12.80 0.89 36.05
CA TYR A 457 -13.02 1.94 35.09
C TYR A 457 -14.52 2.18 34.83
N GLN A 458 -15.31 1.11 34.69
CA GLN A 458 -16.76 1.18 34.47
C GLN A 458 -17.52 1.64 35.73
N MET A 459 -17.04 1.31 36.93
CA MET A 459 -17.65 1.72 38.20
C MET A 459 -17.42 3.19 38.56
N MET A 460 -16.48 3.89 37.93
CA MET A 460 -16.12 5.28 38.25
C MET A 460 -16.38 6.24 37.08
N PRO A 461 -17.64 6.41 36.61
CA PRO A 461 -17.96 7.14 35.39
C PRO A 461 -17.41 8.57 35.37
N TYR A 462 -17.40 9.27 36.50
CA TYR A 462 -16.89 10.65 36.60
C TYR A 462 -15.36 10.73 36.51
N MET A 463 -14.64 9.70 36.97
CA MET A 463 -13.18 9.63 36.94
C MET A 463 -12.59 9.10 35.63
N GLN A 464 -13.40 8.44 34.79
CA GLN A 464 -12.98 7.94 33.47
C GLN A 464 -12.09 8.90 32.66
N PRO A 465 -12.36 10.22 32.60
CA PRO A 465 -11.54 11.18 31.86
C PRO A 465 -10.10 11.29 32.36
N VAL A 466 -9.85 11.06 33.65
CA VAL A 466 -8.50 11.12 34.26
C VAL A 466 -7.87 9.74 34.45
N MET A 467 -8.60 8.67 34.17
CA MET A 467 -8.14 7.28 34.23
C MET A 467 -7.70 6.76 32.85
N GLN A 468 -7.02 7.59 32.06
CA GLN A 468 -6.68 7.23 30.69
C GLN A 468 -5.42 6.37 30.58
N SER A 469 -5.50 5.33 29.75
CA SER A 469 -4.40 4.49 29.32
C SER A 469 -4.61 4.10 27.85
N GLU A 470 -3.61 3.45 27.23
CA GLU A 470 -3.76 2.90 25.88
C GLU A 470 -4.96 1.93 25.76
N ARG A 471 -5.37 1.30 26.87
CA ARG A 471 -6.49 0.34 26.92
C ARG A 471 -7.84 0.98 27.24
N THR A 472 -7.88 2.26 27.60
CA THR A 472 -9.13 3.02 27.78
C THR A 472 -9.40 4.00 26.64
N ALA A 473 -8.43 4.18 25.74
CA ALA A 473 -8.56 5.01 24.56
C ALA A 473 -9.30 4.28 23.44
N ILE A 474 -10.12 5.02 22.67
CA ILE A 474 -10.78 4.50 21.47
C ILE A 474 -9.75 3.91 20.50
N ARG A 475 -10.04 2.74 19.93
CA ARG A 475 -9.22 2.11 18.90
C ARG A 475 -9.41 2.81 17.56
N SER A 476 -8.76 3.96 17.42
CA SER A 476 -8.75 4.74 16.20
C SER A 476 -7.49 5.60 16.13
N ASP A 477 -6.92 5.71 14.94
CA ASP A 477 -5.89 6.67 14.55
C ASP A 477 -6.48 7.97 13.99
N SER A 478 -7.80 8.06 13.87
CA SER A 478 -8.50 9.16 13.22
C SER A 478 -9.06 10.13 14.27
N THR A 479 -8.64 11.38 14.19
CA THR A 479 -9.19 12.50 14.96
C THR A 479 -9.97 13.40 14.01
N HIS A 480 -11.04 14.03 14.48
CA HIS A 480 -11.94 14.81 13.63
C HIS A 480 -12.14 16.21 14.19
N LEU A 481 -12.29 17.19 13.29
CA LEU A 481 -12.83 18.50 13.65
C LEU A 481 -14.30 18.34 14.04
N VAL A 482 -14.67 18.81 15.22
CA VAL A 482 -16.03 18.74 15.76
C VAL A 482 -16.52 20.14 16.08
N THR A 483 -17.79 20.41 15.78
CA THR A 483 -18.47 21.66 16.10
C THR A 483 -19.70 21.41 16.95
N LEU A 484 -20.02 22.36 17.82
CA LEU A 484 -21.14 22.27 18.73
C LEU A 484 -21.87 23.61 18.85
N GLY A 485 -23.20 23.52 18.81
CA GLY A 485 -24.11 24.58 19.23
C GLY A 485 -23.98 25.86 18.39
N GLY A 486 -24.12 27.00 19.05
CA GLY A 486 -24.17 28.32 18.41
C GLY A 486 -25.59 28.76 18.09
N VAL A 487 -25.74 29.93 17.48
CA VAL A 487 -27.04 30.55 17.21
C VAL A 487 -27.17 31.05 15.77
N LEU A 488 -28.31 30.73 15.17
CA LEU A 488 -28.78 31.28 13.91
C LEU A 488 -29.51 32.59 14.20
N ARG A 489 -28.80 33.72 14.13
CA ARG A 489 -29.36 35.03 14.56
C ARG A 489 -30.59 35.46 13.76
N GLN A 490 -30.70 35.14 12.46
CA GLN A 490 -31.90 35.51 11.70
C GLN A 490 -33.16 34.78 12.20
N GLN A 491 -33.00 33.56 12.74
CA GLN A 491 -34.10 32.74 13.23
C GLN A 491 -34.27 32.81 14.75
N LEU A 492 -33.28 33.40 15.46
CA LEU A 492 -33.17 33.41 16.93
C LEU A 492 -33.16 31.99 17.53
N VAL A 493 -32.73 31.00 16.74
CA VAL A 493 -32.70 29.58 17.12
C VAL A 493 -31.29 29.20 17.54
N VAL A 494 -31.19 28.65 18.76
CA VAL A 494 -29.94 28.10 19.30
C VAL A 494 -29.84 26.63 18.88
N SER A 495 -28.68 26.24 18.37
CA SER A 495 -28.40 24.87 17.95
C SER A 495 -28.05 23.97 19.14
N LYS A 496 -28.45 22.70 19.03
CA LYS A 496 -28.07 21.60 19.91
C LYS A 496 -27.18 20.56 19.22
N GLU A 497 -26.88 20.80 17.95
CA GLU A 497 -26.23 19.83 17.08
C GLU A 497 -24.73 19.73 17.40
N LEU A 498 -24.27 18.49 17.57
CA LEU A 498 -22.85 18.14 17.60
C LEU A 498 -22.52 17.53 16.23
N ARG A 499 -21.60 18.15 15.48
CA ARG A 499 -21.26 17.72 14.11
C ARG A 499 -19.78 17.43 14.00
N MET A 500 -19.41 16.30 13.40
CA MET A 500 -18.04 15.98 13.03
C MET A 500 -17.80 16.22 11.54
N TYR A 501 -16.63 16.72 11.18
CA TYR A 501 -16.22 16.83 9.79
C TYR A 501 -15.59 15.52 9.31
N ASP A 502 -16.21 14.90 8.32
CA ASP A 502 -15.67 13.74 7.61
C ASP A 502 -14.82 14.24 6.43
N GLU A 503 -13.52 14.15 6.57
CA GLU A 503 -12.55 14.59 5.56
C GLU A 503 -12.65 13.81 4.25
N LYS A 504 -13.03 12.52 4.32
CA LYS A 504 -13.12 11.67 3.12
C LYS A 504 -14.35 12.02 2.31
N ALA A 505 -15.45 12.31 3.00
CA ALA A 505 -16.70 12.73 2.38
C ALA A 505 -16.73 14.24 2.09
N HIS A 506 -15.79 15.02 2.63
CA HIS A 506 -15.82 16.48 2.67
C HIS A 506 -17.15 17.04 3.18
N ALA A 507 -17.73 16.39 4.19
CA ALA A 507 -19.08 16.67 4.66
C ALA A 507 -19.17 16.63 6.19
N TRP A 508 -20.11 17.39 6.74
CA TRP A 508 -20.44 17.34 8.16
C TRP A 508 -21.43 16.20 8.44
N LYS A 509 -21.12 15.37 9.44
CA LYS A 509 -21.98 14.29 9.92
C LYS A 509 -22.44 14.59 11.35
N SER A 510 -23.72 14.37 11.62
CA SER A 510 -24.28 14.56 12.97
C SER A 510 -23.86 13.43 13.91
N LEU A 511 -23.41 13.82 15.09
CA LEU A 511 -23.28 12.95 16.27
C LEU A 511 -24.54 13.08 17.12
N ALA A 512 -24.60 12.42 18.28
CA ALA A 512 -25.74 12.55 19.18
C ALA A 512 -25.91 14.03 19.60
N PRO A 513 -27.06 14.66 19.34
CA PRO A 513 -27.30 16.03 19.73
C PRO A 513 -27.42 16.16 21.24
N MET A 514 -27.22 17.36 21.78
CA MET A 514 -27.54 17.67 23.16
C MET A 514 -29.06 17.66 23.36
N ASP A 515 -29.52 17.36 24.58
CA ASP A 515 -30.95 17.48 24.93
C ASP A 515 -31.41 18.95 24.90
N ALA A 516 -30.57 19.84 25.42
CA ALA A 516 -30.80 21.29 25.43
C ALA A 516 -29.80 22.02 24.52
N PRO A 517 -30.25 23.00 23.71
CA PRO A 517 -29.37 23.79 22.86
C PRO A 517 -28.43 24.69 23.67
N ARG A 518 -27.28 25.05 23.10
CA ARG A 518 -26.24 25.84 23.77
C ARG A 518 -25.55 26.81 22.81
N TYR A 519 -25.41 28.08 23.23
CA TYR A 519 -24.49 29.05 22.63
C TYR A 519 -23.80 29.86 23.73
N GLN A 520 -22.63 30.42 23.40
CA GLN A 520 -21.77 31.17 24.34
C GLN A 520 -21.36 30.37 25.60
N HIS A 521 -21.38 29.05 25.46
CA HIS A 521 -20.95 28.07 26.44
C HIS A 521 -19.42 27.89 26.36
N GLY A 522 -18.83 27.33 27.41
CA GLY A 522 -17.45 26.86 27.41
C GLY A 522 -17.37 25.42 26.94
N ILE A 523 -16.30 25.08 26.20
CA ILE A 523 -15.95 23.68 25.92
C ILE A 523 -14.51 23.39 26.32
N ALA A 524 -14.28 22.17 26.80
CA ALA A 524 -12.95 21.68 27.15
C ALA A 524 -12.95 20.15 27.07
N MET A 525 -11.75 19.56 27.02
CA MET A 525 -11.61 18.11 26.93
C MET A 525 -10.68 17.58 28.01
N ILE A 526 -11.09 16.50 28.67
CA ILE A 526 -10.22 15.71 29.54
C ILE A 526 -10.29 14.27 29.03
N GLY A 527 -9.14 13.69 28.69
CA GLY A 527 -9.07 12.28 28.28
C GLY A 527 -9.97 11.92 27.09
N ASN A 528 -10.07 12.80 26.08
CA ASN A 528 -10.97 12.66 24.92
C ASN A 528 -12.48 12.69 25.26
N PHE A 529 -12.88 13.07 26.47
CA PHE A 529 -14.28 13.40 26.78
C PHE A 529 -14.51 14.90 26.60
N LEU A 530 -15.57 15.26 25.86
CA LEU A 530 -15.92 16.66 25.61
C LEU A 530 -16.86 17.15 26.72
N TYR A 531 -16.50 18.24 27.37
CA TYR A 531 -17.34 18.94 28.36
C TYR A 531 -17.94 20.19 27.74
N VAL A 532 -19.21 20.43 28.07
CA VAL A 532 -20.01 21.59 27.68
C VAL A 532 -20.56 22.22 28.95
N VAL A 533 -20.12 23.44 29.24
CA VAL A 533 -20.35 24.10 30.52
C VAL A 533 -21.07 25.43 30.28
N GLY A 534 -22.12 25.70 31.07
CA GLY A 534 -22.79 26.99 31.11
C GLY A 534 -23.34 27.45 29.75
N GLY A 535 -23.22 28.75 29.47
CA GLY A 535 -23.79 29.37 28.27
C GLY A 535 -25.27 29.66 28.44
N GLN A 536 -26.03 29.62 27.35
CA GLN A 536 -27.47 29.91 27.36
C GLN A 536 -28.25 29.04 26.37
N SER A 537 -29.48 28.69 26.73
CA SER A 537 -30.38 27.87 25.89
C SER A 537 -31.15 28.69 24.86
N ASN A 538 -31.45 29.94 25.19
CA ASN A 538 -32.29 30.82 24.39
C ASN A 538 -31.51 32.08 24.00
N TYR A 539 -31.73 32.58 22.78
CA TYR A 539 -31.09 33.80 22.33
C TYR A 539 -31.46 35.01 23.20
N ASP A 540 -30.46 35.63 23.81
CA ASP A 540 -30.52 36.82 24.64
C ASP A 540 -29.15 37.51 24.63
N THR A 541 -29.12 38.76 24.19
CA THR A 541 -27.88 39.53 24.04
C THR A 541 -27.32 40.02 25.38
N LYS A 542 -28.15 40.03 26.44
CA LYS A 542 -27.80 40.52 27.77
C LYS A 542 -27.29 39.42 28.71
N GLY A 543 -27.38 38.15 28.33
CA GLY A 543 -26.96 37.03 29.16
C GLY A 543 -27.96 36.62 30.25
N LYS A 544 -29.20 37.10 30.23
CA LYS A 544 -30.20 36.85 31.28
C LYS A 544 -30.65 35.40 31.37
N THR A 545 -30.50 34.64 30.27
CA THR A 545 -30.89 33.24 30.16
C THR A 545 -29.72 32.30 30.40
N ALA A 546 -28.66 32.79 31.09
CA ALA A 546 -27.51 32.00 31.47
C ALA A 546 -27.91 30.76 32.28
N VAL A 547 -27.18 29.68 32.07
CA VAL A 547 -27.34 28.41 32.79
C VAL A 547 -26.03 28.01 33.47
N ASP A 548 -26.15 27.12 34.44
CA ASP A 548 -25.06 26.53 35.24
C ASP A 548 -24.80 25.05 34.88
N THR A 549 -25.70 24.44 34.11
CA THR A 549 -25.65 23.02 33.76
C THR A 549 -24.36 22.64 33.04
N VAL A 550 -23.86 21.45 33.35
CA VAL A 550 -22.69 20.87 32.71
C VAL A 550 -23.05 19.52 32.10
N PHE A 551 -22.62 19.31 30.86
CA PHE A 551 -22.78 18.04 30.16
C PHE A 551 -21.43 17.53 29.68
N ARG A 552 -21.27 16.21 29.72
CA ARG A 552 -20.11 15.51 29.18
C ARG A 552 -20.57 14.57 28.07
N PHE A 553 -19.94 14.68 26.91
CA PHE A 553 -20.09 13.75 25.81
C PHE A 553 -19.03 12.66 25.87
N ASP A 554 -19.48 11.41 25.79
CA ASP A 554 -18.66 10.22 25.68
C ASP A 554 -18.58 9.76 24.21
N PRO A 555 -17.44 9.97 23.53
CA PRO A 555 -17.31 9.59 22.12
C PRO A 555 -17.28 8.08 21.87
N ARG A 556 -17.14 7.26 22.93
CA ARG A 556 -17.11 5.79 22.78
C ARG A 556 -18.48 5.24 22.49
N TYR A 557 -19.49 5.84 23.11
CA TYR A 557 -20.89 5.41 23.04
C TYR A 557 -21.80 6.41 22.32
N ASN A 558 -21.25 7.55 21.87
CA ASN A 558 -21.99 8.65 21.26
C ASN A 558 -23.17 9.10 22.16
N ARG A 559 -22.87 9.38 23.44
CA ARG A 559 -23.88 9.68 24.47
C ARG A 559 -23.47 10.83 25.36
N TRP A 560 -24.47 11.56 25.85
CA TRP A 560 -24.32 12.64 26.81
C TRP A 560 -24.60 12.15 28.24
N MET A 561 -23.93 12.77 29.21
CA MET A 561 -24.14 12.57 30.63
C MET A 561 -24.15 13.93 31.31
N GLN A 562 -25.12 14.17 32.20
CA GLN A 562 -25.14 15.38 33.03
C GLN A 562 -24.12 15.25 34.16
N MET A 563 -23.40 16.33 34.42
CA MET A 563 -22.40 16.44 35.48
C MET A 563 -22.86 17.46 36.52
N ALA A 564 -22.10 17.64 37.60
CA ALA A 564 -22.40 18.71 38.55
C ALA A 564 -22.40 20.09 37.89
N SER A 565 -23.42 20.88 38.20
CA SER A 565 -23.58 22.25 37.74
C SER A 565 -22.53 23.18 38.37
N LEU A 566 -22.22 24.26 37.66
CA LEU A 566 -21.45 25.38 38.20
C LEU A 566 -22.15 25.98 39.43
N ASN A 567 -21.36 26.63 40.29
CA ASN A 567 -21.89 27.40 41.42
C ASN A 567 -22.52 28.72 40.95
N GLU A 568 -22.01 29.33 39.87
CA GLU A 568 -22.61 30.51 39.24
C GLU A 568 -22.94 30.27 37.77
N LYS A 569 -24.06 30.85 37.31
CA LYS A 569 -24.47 30.81 35.90
C LYS A 569 -23.59 31.76 35.08
N ARG A 570 -23.00 31.29 33.98
CA ARG A 570 -21.98 32.06 33.23
C ARG A 570 -22.19 31.99 31.73
N THR A 571 -21.97 33.10 31.03
CA THR A 571 -21.86 33.18 29.56
C THR A 571 -20.61 33.98 29.17
N PHE A 572 -20.07 33.75 27.97
CA PHE A 572 -18.85 34.44 27.51
C PHE A 572 -17.65 34.32 28.48
N PHE A 573 -17.55 33.18 29.15
CA PHE A 573 -16.44 32.86 30.04
C PHE A 573 -15.43 31.97 29.29
N HIS A 574 -14.22 31.85 29.82
CA HIS A 574 -13.25 30.90 29.32
C HIS A 574 -13.33 29.57 30.08
N LEU A 575 -13.25 28.46 29.36
CA LEU A 575 -13.14 27.12 29.93
C LEU A 575 -11.87 26.44 29.40
N SER A 576 -11.05 25.90 30.29
CA SER A 576 -9.88 25.10 29.93
C SER A 576 -9.75 23.86 30.79
N ALA A 577 -9.19 22.80 30.21
CA ALA A 577 -8.72 21.64 30.96
C ALA A 577 -7.26 21.85 31.37
N LEU A 578 -6.96 21.74 32.66
CA LEU A 578 -5.63 21.95 33.21
C LEU A 578 -5.37 20.93 34.32
N LYS A 579 -4.27 20.18 34.21
CA LYS A 579 -3.86 19.14 35.19
C LYS A 579 -5.01 18.20 35.61
N GLY A 580 -5.79 17.75 34.63
CA GLY A 580 -6.91 16.81 34.86
C GLY A 580 -8.18 17.43 35.47
N HIS A 581 -8.25 18.75 35.61
CA HIS A 581 -9.40 19.49 36.12
C HIS A 581 -9.94 20.45 35.06
N LEU A 582 -11.16 20.95 35.22
CA LEU A 582 -11.69 22.04 34.37
C LEU A 582 -11.69 23.35 35.15
N TYR A 583 -11.34 24.44 34.49
CA TYR A 583 -11.37 25.78 35.08
C TYR A 583 -12.31 26.67 34.28
N ALA A 584 -13.36 27.18 34.92
CA ALA A 584 -14.28 28.16 34.37
C ALA A 584 -13.92 29.55 34.90
N VAL A 585 -13.50 30.44 34.02
CA VAL A 585 -12.91 31.75 34.36
C VAL A 585 -13.85 32.88 33.97
N GLY A 586 -14.33 33.66 34.94
CA GLY A 586 -15.10 34.88 34.70
C GLY A 586 -16.43 34.65 33.97
N GLY A 587 -16.73 35.55 33.03
CA GLY A 587 -17.98 35.57 32.25
C GLY A 587 -18.98 36.60 32.74
N ARG A 588 -20.04 36.79 31.95
CA ARG A 588 -21.22 37.57 32.38
C ARG A 588 -22.02 36.79 33.42
N ASN A 589 -22.65 37.53 34.33
CA ASN A 589 -23.35 37.03 35.52
C ASN A 589 -22.45 36.36 36.57
N ALA A 590 -21.14 36.58 36.47
CA ALA A 590 -20.17 36.13 37.45
C ALA A 590 -19.30 37.27 37.97
N ALA A 591 -19.03 37.27 39.27
CA ALA A 591 -18.29 38.32 39.96
C ALA A 591 -16.76 38.11 39.93
N ALA A 592 -16.17 38.03 38.73
CA ALA A 592 -14.72 37.74 38.53
C ALA A 592 -14.24 36.37 39.05
N THR A 593 -15.16 35.52 39.48
CA THR A 593 -14.89 34.23 40.12
C THR A 593 -14.33 33.23 39.13
N VAL A 594 -13.54 32.29 39.67
CA VAL A 594 -12.95 31.18 38.93
C VAL A 594 -13.34 29.90 39.67
N GLU A 595 -13.88 28.94 38.93
CA GLU A 595 -14.32 27.66 39.48
C GLU A 595 -13.49 26.52 38.89
N CYS A 596 -13.12 25.56 39.73
CA CYS A 596 -12.38 24.36 39.38
C CYS A 596 -13.25 23.12 39.58
N TYR A 597 -13.49 22.37 38.51
CA TYR A 597 -14.18 21.08 38.54
C TYR A 597 -13.21 19.94 38.84
N ASN A 598 -13.54 19.14 39.85
CA ASN A 598 -12.82 17.92 40.17
C ASN A 598 -13.60 16.68 39.69
N PRO A 599 -13.12 15.96 38.65
CA PRO A 599 -13.78 14.74 38.15
C PRO A 599 -13.89 13.61 39.18
N ARG A 600 -13.03 13.59 40.22
CA ARG A 600 -13.08 12.58 41.29
C ARG A 600 -14.31 12.73 42.16
N MET A 601 -14.63 13.97 42.54
CA MET A 601 -15.76 14.26 43.41
C MET A 601 -17.02 14.60 42.63
N ASN A 602 -16.89 14.89 41.33
CA ASN A 602 -17.96 15.48 40.52
C ASN A 602 -18.47 16.78 41.17
N GLU A 603 -17.57 17.69 41.52
CA GLU A 603 -17.89 18.92 42.24
C GLU A 603 -17.08 20.10 41.71
N TRP A 604 -17.65 21.30 41.80
CA TRP A 604 -17.00 22.57 41.49
C TRP A 604 -16.63 23.29 42.78
N SER A 605 -15.42 23.82 42.83
CA SER A 605 -14.90 24.61 43.96
C SER A 605 -14.33 25.94 43.48
N TYR A 606 -14.37 26.97 44.31
CA TYR A 606 -13.75 28.26 43.96
C TYR A 606 -12.23 28.21 44.16
N VAL A 607 -11.52 28.86 43.24
CA VAL A 607 -10.07 29.10 43.31
C VAL A 607 -9.80 30.61 43.24
N ALA A 608 -8.54 31.04 43.18
CA ALA A 608 -8.21 32.45 43.14
C ALA A 608 -8.94 33.18 42.00
N LYS A 609 -9.70 34.20 42.39
CA LYS A 609 -10.49 35.05 41.49
C LYS A 609 -9.59 35.96 40.64
N MET A 610 -10.14 36.47 39.55
CA MET A 610 -9.54 37.59 38.82
C MET A 610 -9.70 38.89 39.63
N ASN A 611 -8.89 39.90 39.29
CA ASN A 611 -8.97 41.22 39.92
C ASN A 611 -10.31 41.91 39.63
N GLU A 612 -10.81 41.76 38.39
CA GLU A 612 -12.06 42.38 37.95
C GLU A 612 -12.94 41.43 37.12
N PRO A 613 -14.27 41.66 37.06
CA PRO A 613 -15.17 40.84 36.25
C PRO A 613 -14.92 41.06 34.75
N HIS A 614 -14.40 40.05 34.07
CA HIS A 614 -14.15 40.07 32.63
C HIS A 614 -15.09 39.09 31.92
N TYR A 615 -15.56 39.47 30.73
CA TYR A 615 -16.23 38.56 29.81
C TYR A 615 -15.69 38.71 28.39
N GLY A 616 -15.93 37.70 27.54
CA GLY A 616 -15.46 37.70 26.16
C GLY A 616 -13.95 37.69 26.03
N HIS A 617 -13.23 37.33 27.09
CA HIS A 617 -11.80 37.04 27.05
C HIS A 617 -11.58 35.64 26.46
N ALA A 618 -10.37 35.38 25.98
CA ALA A 618 -9.98 34.07 25.48
C ALA A 618 -8.77 33.55 26.24
N GLY A 619 -8.65 32.24 26.35
CA GLY A 619 -7.56 31.62 27.06
C GLY A 619 -7.12 30.31 26.47
N THR A 620 -5.99 29.81 26.95
CA THR A 620 -5.47 28.50 26.61
C THR A 620 -4.47 28.04 27.66
N VAL A 621 -3.98 26.80 27.55
CA VAL A 621 -3.09 26.17 28.51
C VAL A 621 -1.74 25.85 27.86
N TYR A 622 -0.66 26.13 28.57
CA TYR A 622 0.71 25.76 28.18
C TYR A 622 1.60 25.59 29.41
N GLY A 623 2.48 24.60 29.40
CA GLY A 623 3.46 24.41 30.48
C GLY A 623 2.85 24.17 31.88
N GLY A 624 1.62 23.64 31.96
CA GLY A 624 0.92 23.45 33.23
C GLY A 624 0.34 24.74 33.84
N LEU A 625 0.27 25.82 33.06
CA LEU A 625 -0.31 27.12 33.42
C LEU A 625 -1.45 27.47 32.47
N MET A 626 -2.40 28.28 32.94
CA MET A 626 -3.50 28.80 32.13
C MET A 626 -3.28 30.28 31.84
N TYR A 627 -3.44 30.67 30.58
CA TYR A 627 -3.27 32.04 30.10
C TYR A 627 -4.61 32.59 29.65
N ILE A 628 -4.93 33.82 30.05
CA ILE A 628 -6.17 34.54 29.72
C ILE A 628 -5.80 35.89 29.13
N SER A 629 -6.31 36.20 27.95
CA SER A 629 -6.01 37.42 27.19
C SER A 629 -7.26 38.26 26.93
N GLY A 630 -7.09 39.57 27.03
CA GLY A 630 -8.07 40.58 26.61
C GLY A 630 -9.44 40.43 27.25
N GLY A 631 -10.48 40.63 26.45
CA GLY A 631 -11.88 40.64 26.90
C GLY A 631 -12.40 42.05 27.17
N ILE A 632 -13.51 42.13 27.88
CA ILE A 632 -14.22 43.38 28.16
C ILE A 632 -14.45 43.50 29.67
N THR A 633 -14.05 44.64 30.22
CA THR A 633 -14.35 45.08 31.60
C THR A 633 -14.79 46.55 31.56
N HIS A 634 -15.76 46.93 32.39
CA HIS A 634 -16.28 48.30 32.45
C HIS A 634 -16.60 48.92 31.07
N ASP A 635 -17.19 48.13 30.15
CA ASP A 635 -17.48 48.51 28.75
C ASP A 635 -16.26 48.93 27.90
N THR A 636 -15.05 48.54 28.33
CA THR A 636 -13.79 48.81 27.63
C THR A 636 -13.06 47.51 27.26
N PHE A 637 -12.48 47.50 26.06
CA PHE A 637 -11.68 46.38 25.57
C PHE A 637 -10.30 46.36 26.21
N GLN A 638 -9.88 45.16 26.61
CA GLN A 638 -8.63 44.91 27.31
C GLN A 638 -7.58 44.29 26.37
N LYS A 639 -6.30 44.42 26.73
CA LYS A 639 -5.16 43.79 26.02
C LYS A 639 -4.25 42.97 26.94
N GLU A 640 -4.54 42.95 28.22
CA GLU A 640 -3.76 42.31 29.27
C GLU A 640 -3.71 40.80 29.06
N LEU A 641 -2.58 40.20 29.43
CA LEU A 641 -2.39 38.76 29.51
C LEU A 641 -2.17 38.37 30.98
N MET A 642 -3.05 37.55 31.50
CA MET A 642 -2.98 37.02 32.86
C MET A 642 -2.64 35.53 32.82
N CYS A 643 -1.74 35.09 33.69
CA CYS A 643 -1.27 33.72 33.80
C CYS A 643 -1.62 33.17 35.18
N PHE A 644 -2.42 32.11 35.22
CA PHE A 644 -2.81 31.39 36.43
C PHE A 644 -1.97 30.15 36.64
N ASP A 645 -1.40 30.03 37.83
CA ASP A 645 -0.74 28.84 38.31
C ASP A 645 -1.65 28.10 39.31
N PRO A 646 -2.14 26.88 38.95
CA PRO A 646 -3.01 26.11 39.82
C PRO A 646 -2.29 25.52 41.05
N ASP A 647 -0.95 25.40 41.04
CA ASP A 647 -0.22 24.82 42.19
C ASP A 647 -0.06 25.85 43.31
N THR A 648 0.11 27.12 42.93
CA THR A 648 0.24 28.23 43.89
C THR A 648 -1.06 29.01 44.11
N ASP A 649 -2.10 28.69 43.33
CA ASP A 649 -3.40 29.37 43.29
C ASP A 649 -3.25 30.89 43.12
N LYS A 650 -2.45 31.31 42.13
CA LYS A 650 -2.09 32.72 41.93
C LYS A 650 -2.15 33.13 40.47
N TRP A 651 -2.57 34.38 40.27
CA TRP A 651 -2.52 35.08 38.99
C TRP A 651 -1.27 35.96 38.90
N THR A 652 -0.62 35.95 37.74
CA THR A 652 0.51 36.80 37.41
C THR A 652 0.26 37.51 36.10
N GLN A 653 0.58 38.80 36.03
CA GLN A 653 0.48 39.55 34.79
C GLN A 653 1.69 39.27 33.90
N LYS A 654 1.45 39.16 32.59
CA LYS A 654 2.45 38.95 31.54
C LYS A 654 2.44 40.12 30.56
N ALA A 655 3.35 40.13 29.59
CA ALA A 655 3.38 41.15 28.55
C ALA A 655 2.00 41.25 27.85
N PRO A 656 1.42 42.46 27.73
CA PRO A 656 0.11 42.65 27.10
C PRO A 656 0.20 42.49 25.58
N MET A 657 -0.92 42.12 24.96
CA MET A 657 -1.08 42.10 23.51
C MET A 657 -0.85 43.49 22.90
N THR A 658 -0.60 43.51 21.60
CA THR A 658 -0.42 44.77 20.85
C THR A 658 -1.75 45.48 20.63
N THR A 659 -2.82 44.72 20.38
CA THR A 659 -4.16 45.24 20.04
C THR A 659 -5.17 44.84 21.10
N VAL A 660 -6.00 45.80 21.55
CA VAL A 660 -7.16 45.51 22.42
C VAL A 660 -8.19 44.69 21.66
N ARG A 661 -8.77 43.67 22.31
CA ARG A 661 -9.75 42.81 21.66
C ARG A 661 -10.64 42.09 22.67
N GLY A 662 -11.88 41.84 22.27
CA GLY A 662 -12.84 40.99 22.95
C GLY A 662 -13.48 40.02 21.96
N LEU A 663 -14.13 38.99 22.48
CA LEU A 663 -14.77 37.92 21.70
C LEU A 663 -13.83 37.24 20.69
N HIS A 664 -12.51 37.34 20.91
CA HIS A 664 -11.48 36.66 20.13
C HIS A 664 -11.35 35.21 20.57
N CYS A 665 -10.47 34.47 19.92
CA CYS A 665 -10.07 33.14 20.35
C CYS A 665 -8.58 33.06 20.65
N MET A 666 -8.21 32.10 21.48
CA MET A 666 -6.82 31.82 21.85
C MET A 666 -6.59 30.31 21.84
N CYS A 667 -5.45 29.85 21.33
CA CYS A 667 -5.09 28.44 21.33
C CYS A 667 -3.58 28.23 21.34
N THR A 668 -3.14 27.08 21.87
CA THR A 668 -1.72 26.70 21.89
C THR A 668 -1.38 25.79 20.71
N VAL A 669 -0.32 26.12 19.97
CA VAL A 669 0.28 25.20 18.99
C VAL A 669 1.79 25.16 19.24
N GLY A 670 2.30 23.96 19.55
CA GLY A 670 3.69 23.80 19.98
C GLY A 670 3.96 24.57 21.28
N ASP A 671 4.92 25.49 21.24
CA ASP A 671 5.37 26.34 22.34
C ASP A 671 4.80 27.77 22.30
N LYS A 672 3.86 28.04 21.40
CA LYS A 672 3.30 29.38 21.15
C LYS A 672 1.80 29.43 21.44
N LEU A 673 1.34 30.55 21.98
CA LEU A 673 -0.07 30.81 22.25
C LEU A 673 -0.59 31.87 21.29
N TYR A 674 -1.45 31.47 20.36
CA TYR A 674 -1.97 32.30 19.28
C TYR A 674 -3.24 33.00 19.71
N VAL A 675 -3.35 34.28 19.39
CA VAL A 675 -4.55 35.10 19.57
C VAL A 675 -5.03 35.58 18.21
N ILE A 676 -6.31 35.32 17.95
CA ILE A 676 -6.90 35.41 16.61
C ILE A 676 -8.29 36.03 16.70
N GLY A 677 -8.55 36.98 15.80
CA GLY A 677 -9.87 37.57 15.62
C GLY A 677 -10.34 38.43 16.79
N GLY A 678 -11.66 38.46 16.96
CA GLY A 678 -12.38 39.30 17.91
C GLY A 678 -12.74 40.66 17.35
N ASN A 679 -13.14 41.56 18.23
CA ASN A 679 -13.57 42.91 17.91
C ASN A 679 -13.04 43.94 18.89
N HIS A 680 -13.09 45.20 18.47
CA HIS A 680 -12.88 46.37 19.30
C HIS A 680 -13.75 47.54 18.80
N PHE A 681 -13.64 48.72 19.42
CA PHE A 681 -14.25 49.94 18.90
C PHE A 681 -13.37 50.61 17.84
N ARG A 682 -13.98 51.01 16.73
CA ARG A 682 -13.49 51.99 15.78
C ARG A 682 -14.09 53.35 16.16
N GLY A 683 -13.25 54.26 16.66
CA GLY A 683 -13.72 55.54 17.20
C GLY A 683 -14.41 55.37 18.56
N THR A 684 -15.55 56.04 18.77
CA THR A 684 -16.20 56.11 20.10
C THR A 684 -17.19 54.98 20.40
N SER A 685 -17.74 54.29 19.41
CA SER A 685 -18.79 53.28 19.66
C SER A 685 -19.05 52.26 18.54
N ASP A 686 -18.47 52.40 17.35
CA ASP A 686 -18.71 51.45 16.26
C ASP A 686 -17.81 50.22 16.43
N TYR A 687 -18.39 49.02 16.41
CA TYR A 687 -17.60 47.80 16.47
C TYR A 687 -16.89 47.54 15.13
N ASP A 688 -15.64 47.09 15.22
CA ASP A 688 -14.80 46.73 14.08
C ASP A 688 -14.11 45.39 14.35
N ASP A 689 -13.91 44.63 13.27
CA ASP A 689 -13.30 43.31 13.32
C ASP A 689 -11.77 43.43 13.46
N VAL A 690 -11.17 42.68 14.39
CA VAL A 690 -9.71 42.64 14.53
C VAL A 690 -9.12 41.57 13.61
N LEU A 691 -8.51 42.00 12.50
CA LEU A 691 -7.86 41.08 11.56
C LEU A 691 -6.43 40.71 11.96
N SER A 692 -5.75 41.59 12.70
CA SER A 692 -4.38 41.35 13.16
C SER A 692 -4.33 40.16 14.12
N CYS A 693 -3.42 39.24 13.84
CA CYS A 693 -3.16 38.08 14.67
C CYS A 693 -1.76 38.17 15.24
N GLU A 694 -1.57 37.62 16.43
CA GLU A 694 -0.30 37.61 17.13
C GLU A 694 -0.16 36.32 17.93
N TYR A 695 1.06 35.85 18.14
CA TYR A 695 1.34 34.78 19.10
C TYR A 695 2.24 35.28 20.22
N TYR A 696 2.04 34.71 21.39
CA TYR A 696 2.86 34.93 22.57
C TYR A 696 3.85 33.78 22.75
N SER A 697 5.09 34.12 23.08
CA SER A 697 6.12 33.16 23.50
C SER A 697 6.31 33.25 25.03
N PRO A 698 5.90 32.24 25.81
CA PRO A 698 6.07 32.23 27.26
C PRO A 698 7.52 32.31 27.72
N ALA A 699 8.44 31.74 26.94
CA ALA A 699 9.86 31.74 27.27
C ALA A 699 10.48 33.15 27.18
N LEU A 700 9.96 33.98 26.27
CA LEU A 700 10.48 35.33 26.02
C LEU A 700 9.62 36.44 26.63
N ASP A 701 8.41 36.11 27.10
CA ASP A 701 7.38 37.06 27.54
C ASP A 701 7.12 38.15 26.48
N GLN A 702 6.95 37.73 25.22
CA GLN A 702 6.83 38.64 24.07
C GLN A 702 5.76 38.19 23.08
N TRP A 703 5.10 39.18 22.47
CA TRP A 703 4.15 39.00 21.36
C TRP A 703 4.83 39.23 20.02
N THR A 704 4.51 38.39 19.04
CA THR A 704 4.97 38.52 17.65
C THR A 704 3.77 38.54 16.72
N ALA A 705 3.72 39.53 15.83
CA ALA A 705 2.69 39.64 14.80
C ALA A 705 2.85 38.53 13.76
N ILE A 706 1.72 38.05 13.25
CA ILE A 706 1.63 37.05 12.17
C ILE A 706 0.64 37.52 11.10
N ALA A 707 0.50 36.76 10.02
CA ALA A 707 -0.42 37.05 8.94
C ALA A 707 -1.84 37.33 9.46
N ALA A 708 -2.45 38.39 8.92
CA ALA A 708 -3.80 38.79 9.27
C ALA A 708 -4.84 37.82 8.70
N MET A 709 -5.97 37.67 9.40
CA MET A 709 -7.09 36.84 8.92
C MET A 709 -7.62 37.35 7.58
N LEU A 710 -8.14 36.44 6.75
CA LEU A 710 -8.77 36.80 5.47
C LEU A 710 -10.11 37.53 5.70
N ARG A 711 -10.82 37.16 6.76
CA ARG A 711 -12.07 37.79 7.21
C ARG A 711 -12.13 37.89 8.72
N GLY A 712 -12.75 38.97 9.19
CA GLY A 712 -13.01 39.20 10.60
C GLY A 712 -14.03 38.21 11.16
N GLN A 713 -13.70 37.59 12.29
CA GLN A 713 -14.61 36.68 13.00
C GLN A 713 -14.49 36.91 14.52
N SER A 714 -15.65 37.09 15.17
CA SER A 714 -15.82 37.16 16.63
C SER A 714 -16.75 36.04 17.11
N ASP A 715 -16.62 35.65 18.39
CA ASP A 715 -17.41 34.58 19.03
C ASP A 715 -17.40 33.28 18.20
N VAL A 716 -16.18 32.86 17.86
CA VAL A 716 -15.87 31.74 16.96
C VAL A 716 -15.68 30.42 17.69
N GLY A 717 -15.76 29.32 16.95
CA GLY A 717 -15.13 28.07 17.34
C GLY A 717 -13.66 28.06 16.93
N VAL A 718 -12.76 27.59 17.79
CA VAL A 718 -11.34 27.41 17.47
C VAL A 718 -10.91 25.99 17.77
N ALA A 719 -10.20 25.35 16.84
CA ALA A 719 -9.66 24.01 17.03
C ALA A 719 -8.27 23.90 16.43
N VAL A 720 -7.36 23.20 17.12
CA VAL A 720 -6.04 22.87 16.59
C VAL A 720 -6.09 21.45 16.04
N PHE A 721 -5.94 21.31 14.74
CA PHE A 721 -6.05 20.04 14.04
C PHE A 721 -4.87 19.86 13.09
N GLU A 722 -4.13 18.75 13.24
CA GLU A 722 -2.88 18.48 12.50
C GLU A 722 -1.88 19.65 12.52
N ASN A 723 -1.66 20.22 13.71
CA ASN A 723 -0.81 21.40 13.95
C ASN A 723 -1.23 22.69 13.20
N LYS A 724 -2.45 22.73 12.66
CA LYS A 724 -3.03 23.91 12.03
C LYS A 724 -4.19 24.44 12.86
N ILE A 725 -4.40 25.75 12.81
CA ILE A 725 -5.46 26.41 13.59
C ILE A 725 -6.66 26.61 12.69
N TYR A 726 -7.81 26.09 13.09
CA TYR A 726 -9.08 26.25 12.38
C TYR A 726 -9.97 27.22 13.17
N VAL A 727 -10.42 28.27 12.50
CA VAL A 727 -11.39 29.25 13.00
C VAL A 727 -12.70 29.04 12.27
N VAL A 728 -13.76 28.78 13.03
CA VAL A 728 -15.00 28.21 12.53
C VAL A 728 -16.18 29.12 12.91
N GLY A 729 -16.91 29.59 11.90
CA GLY A 729 -18.16 30.33 12.07
C GLY A 729 -17.99 31.70 12.74
N GLY A 730 -18.95 32.12 13.56
CA GLY A 730 -18.90 33.38 14.31
C GLY A 730 -19.63 34.53 13.63
N TYR A 731 -19.28 35.76 14.04
CA TYR A 731 -19.91 37.00 13.60
C TYR A 731 -18.86 37.95 13.01
N SER A 732 -19.16 38.57 11.87
CA SER A 732 -18.39 39.69 11.33
C SER A 732 -19.09 40.99 11.69
N TRP A 733 -18.40 41.87 12.41
CA TRP A 733 -18.90 43.18 12.80
C TRP A 733 -18.96 44.15 11.63
N ASN A 734 -17.99 44.06 10.71
CA ASN A 734 -17.97 44.91 9.52
C ASN A 734 -19.13 44.61 8.57
N ASN A 735 -19.45 43.33 8.38
CA ASN A 735 -20.59 42.91 7.55
C ASN A 735 -21.91 42.81 8.34
N ARG A 736 -21.85 42.93 9.67
CA ARG A 736 -22.97 42.80 10.60
C ARG A 736 -23.77 41.50 10.48
N CYS A 737 -23.14 40.41 10.04
CA CYS A 737 -23.79 39.12 9.81
C CYS A 737 -23.05 37.94 10.46
N MET A 738 -23.77 36.85 10.70
CA MET A 738 -23.16 35.57 11.01
C MET A 738 -22.45 35.04 9.76
N VAL A 739 -21.32 34.37 9.94
CA VAL A 739 -20.53 33.82 8.85
C VAL A 739 -20.39 32.31 8.99
N GLU A 740 -20.46 31.61 7.88
CA GLU A 740 -20.28 30.16 7.76
C GLU A 740 -18.82 29.76 7.49
N ILE A 741 -17.95 30.74 7.22
CA ILE A 741 -16.58 30.49 6.77
C ILE A 741 -15.75 29.72 7.80
N VAL A 742 -14.99 28.74 7.31
CA VAL A 742 -13.89 28.11 8.04
C VAL A 742 -12.56 28.56 7.46
N GLN A 743 -11.77 29.23 8.30
CA GLN A 743 -10.42 29.68 7.97
C GLN A 743 -9.40 28.78 8.67
N LYS A 744 -8.32 28.45 7.96
CA LYS A 744 -7.20 27.66 8.49
C LYS A 744 -5.91 28.45 8.38
N TYR A 745 -5.22 28.55 9.50
CA TYR A 745 -3.87 29.11 9.58
C TYR A 745 -2.84 27.99 9.66
N ASP A 746 -1.79 28.10 8.86
CA ASP A 746 -0.63 27.22 8.87
C ASP A 746 0.55 27.93 9.57
N PRO A 747 0.87 27.57 10.83
CA PRO A 747 1.93 28.23 11.59
C PRO A 747 3.33 28.08 11.00
N GLU A 748 3.58 27.05 10.19
CA GLU A 748 4.89 26.82 9.56
C GLU A 748 5.12 27.76 8.37
N LYS A 749 4.04 28.19 7.71
CA LYS A 749 4.09 29.05 6.53
C LYS A 749 3.71 30.50 6.80
N ASP A 750 3.10 30.76 7.96
CA ASP A 750 2.47 32.05 8.27
C ASP A 750 1.43 32.46 7.22
N GLU A 751 0.52 31.53 6.88
CA GLU A 751 -0.46 31.73 5.82
C GLU A 751 -1.88 31.29 6.21
N TRP A 752 -2.86 32.11 5.83
CA TRP A 752 -4.28 31.81 5.97
C TRP A 752 -4.90 31.26 4.70
N HIS A 753 -5.80 30.28 4.86
CA HIS A 753 -6.54 29.65 3.78
C HIS A 753 -8.03 29.55 4.14
N LYS A 754 -8.93 29.88 3.22
CA LYS A 754 -10.33 29.42 3.30
C LYS A 754 -10.36 27.92 2.99
N VAL A 755 -11.00 27.11 3.84
CA VAL A 755 -11.05 25.66 3.64
C VAL A 755 -12.41 25.20 3.11
N PHE A 756 -13.47 25.43 3.88
CA PHE A 756 -14.84 25.07 3.54
C PHE A 756 -15.81 25.95 4.33
N ASP A 757 -17.10 25.82 4.05
CA ASP A 757 -18.15 26.54 4.76
C ASP A 757 -18.93 25.57 5.66
N LEU A 758 -19.41 26.08 6.79
CA LEU A 758 -20.38 25.37 7.63
C LEU A 758 -21.71 25.22 6.89
N PRO A 759 -22.52 24.21 7.22
CA PRO A 759 -23.87 24.09 6.66
C PRO A 759 -24.76 25.29 6.98
N GLU A 760 -24.49 25.97 8.10
CA GLU A 760 -25.27 27.07 8.65
C GLU A 760 -24.33 28.16 9.20
N SER A 761 -24.68 29.42 8.98
CA SER A 761 -23.94 30.57 9.52
C SER A 761 -24.29 30.76 11.00
N LEU A 762 -23.48 30.18 11.89
CA LEU A 762 -23.70 30.14 13.33
C LEU A 762 -22.73 31.06 14.08
N GLY A 763 -23.26 31.93 14.93
CA GLY A 763 -22.48 32.70 15.91
C GLY A 763 -22.38 32.00 17.25
N GLY A 764 -21.28 32.18 17.98
CA GLY A 764 -21.10 31.53 19.29
C GLY A 764 -21.02 30.01 19.23
N ILE A 765 -20.70 29.48 18.05
CA ILE A 765 -20.36 28.08 17.83
C ILE A 765 -19.06 27.77 18.57
N ARG A 766 -18.89 26.52 18.99
CA ARG A 766 -17.64 26.02 19.55
C ARG A 766 -17.08 24.91 18.69
N ALA A 767 -15.76 24.80 18.64
CA ALA A 767 -15.07 23.79 17.85
C ALA A 767 -13.96 23.14 18.67
N CYS A 768 -13.70 21.86 18.43
CA CYS A 768 -12.60 21.11 19.03
C CYS A 768 -12.16 19.97 18.12
N THR A 769 -11.17 19.22 18.56
CA THR A 769 -10.74 17.97 17.90
C THR A 769 -11.07 16.78 18.78
N LEU A 770 -11.77 15.79 18.23
CA LEU A 770 -12.23 14.64 18.99
C LEU A 770 -11.92 13.35 18.23
N THR A 771 -11.43 12.33 18.94
CA THR A 771 -11.41 10.96 18.43
C THR A 771 -12.78 10.33 18.75
N VAL A 772 -13.55 10.02 17.71
CA VAL A 772 -14.90 9.46 17.83
C VAL A 772 -15.09 8.43 16.72
N PHE A 773 -15.89 7.40 16.95
CA PHE A 773 -16.30 6.51 15.87
C PHE A 773 -17.22 7.28 14.91
N PRO A 774 -16.90 7.36 13.61
CA PRO A 774 -17.81 7.93 12.65
C PRO A 774 -19.15 7.17 12.73
N PRO A 775 -20.29 7.87 12.76
CA PRO A 775 -21.57 7.19 12.65
C PRO A 775 -21.55 6.41 11.33
N GLU A 776 -21.86 5.10 11.40
CA GLU A 776 -22.03 4.30 10.19
C GLU A 776 -23.15 4.94 9.35
N ASP A 777 -23.00 4.92 8.02
CA ASP A 777 -24.04 5.39 7.09
C ASP A 777 -25.24 4.42 7.17
N ASN A 778 -25.97 4.44 8.29
CA ASN A 778 -27.13 3.60 8.52
C ASN A 778 -28.31 4.16 7.75
N THR A 779 -28.53 3.62 6.56
CA THR A 779 -29.89 3.37 6.08
C THR A 779 -30.53 2.31 6.99
N GLY A 780 -31.13 2.73 8.11
CA GLY A 780 -31.87 1.82 8.99
C GLY A 780 -32.01 2.33 10.43
N SER A 781 -33.25 2.47 10.89
CA SER A 781 -33.77 3.04 12.15
C SER A 781 -33.08 2.65 13.47
N PRO A 782 -33.20 3.48 14.54
CA PRO A 782 -32.59 3.23 15.85
C PRO A 782 -33.48 2.36 16.74
N SER A 783 -32.91 1.34 17.36
CA SER A 783 -33.46 0.76 18.60
C SER A 783 -32.37 -0.01 19.36
N ARG A 784 -31.82 0.61 20.40
CA ARG A 784 -31.35 -0.14 21.58
C ARG A 784 -31.72 0.65 22.83
N GLU A 785 -32.76 0.13 23.46
CA GLU A 785 -33.38 0.58 24.70
C GLU A 785 -32.36 0.72 25.84
N SER A 786 -32.66 1.67 26.71
CA SER A 786 -31.98 2.00 27.95
C SER A 786 -32.01 0.84 28.95
N PRO A 787 -30.90 0.50 29.62
CA PRO A 787 -30.95 -0.08 30.95
C PRO A 787 -31.18 1.07 31.95
N LEU A 788 -32.39 1.05 32.49
CA LEU A 788 -32.89 1.74 33.68
C LEU A 788 -31.84 2.40 34.60
N LEU A 789 -32.02 3.70 34.81
CA LEU A 789 -31.70 4.39 36.06
C LEU A 789 -32.57 3.78 37.18
N ALA A 790 -31.96 3.54 38.33
CA ALA A 790 -32.66 3.31 39.60
C ALA A 790 -32.00 4.20 40.67
N PRO A 791 -32.77 4.61 41.70
CA PRO A 791 -33.00 6.00 42.08
C PRO A 791 -31.87 6.69 42.84
#